data_AF-A0A821QG77-F1
#
_entry.id   AF-A0A821QG77-F1
#
_cell.length_a   1.000
_cell.length_b   1.000
_cell.length_c   1.000
_cell.angle_alpha   90.00
_cell.angle_beta   90.00
_cell.angle_gamma   90.00
#
_symmetry.space_group_name_H-M   'P 1'
#
loop_
_entity.id
_entity.type
_entity.pdbx_description
1 polymer ?
#
loop_
_entity_poly.entity_id
_entity_poly.type
_entity_poly.pdbx_seq_one_letter_code
_entity_poly.pdbx_strand_id
1 'polypeptide(L)'
;MPFSFTSDGRTLSSFFNSPEQNSENLLVDKQNLLCVFKLVIKDLLNSSLRHERLLEKEYFPLKHFFIVFEQILLHGYTGKKSFQITSSSNRKDLWPIIDLIARKSTDANIVEISLSSKEMTNIRTPLGRVRAWLRLALMQKRLADYFKILVEQKQELKELYDNDGLLLSDEISIITGLLVGLNVLDLNFCLKEAALDYPSDTTIHYSLYLRERRIPAQSISNNIHPPGSIEDHIDELDDYSSLSSSPIIVRATNAQNSDTAVLSSSNDIMTFDDQRITNIIDQKNYIEELHRNSQKTVTNLQKRLQTLEHTNRSLLEDSIVQKIRIGQLDDDLKKVKSEKEQIILSYQSKIEALNSDMAVERETFKKSREGFDLLYNELQKKYDNECLSKQDVETEYQIQLAQKNDFIEATKLMEKDCEVKTTLYTHMKEQIDSIKNENIRLSERLHFELSRNEEIEHQIQSLGKENQMLRETISQLESNIEEINSEKHALTDTNDSLSRDLARIDAEKTSIETDLRVEKDFRQRLQQTLTSEKEKVSSLQFDIHELNLIKQEYDSYKKEMSRQQNDLQKKFQEQEETIRELALKLEVSIKREDEFREKDGLRLSTWMKDEDVKECCQCKKEFSSLRRKHHCRSCGQIFCEACAGTKLPLPSSNKPVRVCDMCRNHLLAQCAVNSP
;
A
#
# COMPACT_ATOMS: atom_id res chain seq x y z
N MET A 1 -20.35 -41.04 -77.55
CA MET A 1 -20.18 -39.60 -77.90
C MET A 1 -18.69 -39.31 -77.98
N PRO A 2 -18.24 -38.49 -78.94
CA PRO A 2 -16.84 -38.53 -79.39
C PRO A 2 -15.89 -37.74 -78.48
N PHE A 3 -14.94 -38.45 -77.87
CA PHE A 3 -13.69 -37.86 -77.37
C PHE A 3 -12.59 -38.13 -78.39
N SER A 4 -12.33 -37.16 -79.29
CA SER A 4 -11.24 -37.22 -80.25
C SER A 4 -9.94 -36.68 -79.62
N PHE A 5 -9.36 -37.44 -78.69
CA PHE A 5 -7.98 -37.21 -78.26
C PHE A 5 -7.03 -37.72 -79.35
N THR A 6 -6.29 -36.82 -79.99
CA THR A 6 -5.14 -37.19 -80.82
C THR A 6 -3.97 -37.60 -79.93
N SER A 7 -3.11 -38.50 -80.44
CA SER A 7 -1.97 -39.06 -79.71
C SER A 7 -0.81 -38.09 -79.46
N ASP A 8 -0.88 -36.88 -80.02
CA ASP A 8 0.18 -35.90 -79.95
C ASP A 8 0.03 -35.05 -78.69
N GLY A 9 1.06 -35.02 -77.83
CA GLY A 9 1.10 -34.22 -76.60
C GLY A 9 1.23 -32.71 -76.84
N ARG A 10 0.25 -32.10 -77.53
CA ARG A 10 0.22 -30.67 -77.85
C ARG A 10 -0.52 -29.89 -76.76
N THR A 11 0.07 -28.79 -76.30
CA THR A 11 -0.50 -27.91 -75.27
C THR A 11 -1.79 -27.22 -75.74
N LEU A 12 -2.66 -26.85 -74.80
CA LEU A 12 -3.97 -26.22 -75.06
C LEU A 12 -3.87 -24.93 -75.91
N SER A 13 -2.75 -24.24 -75.85
CA SER A 13 -2.41 -23.09 -76.70
C SER A 13 -2.44 -23.41 -78.21
N SER A 14 -2.33 -24.68 -78.61
CA SER A 14 -2.42 -25.10 -80.01
C SER A 14 -3.84 -25.35 -80.51
N PHE A 15 -4.80 -25.67 -79.63
CA PHE A 15 -6.21 -25.82 -79.99
C PHE A 15 -6.92 -24.47 -80.19
N PHE A 16 -6.63 -23.48 -79.35
CA PHE A 16 -7.33 -22.19 -79.34
C PHE A 16 -6.74 -21.09 -80.26
N ASN A 17 -5.79 -21.41 -81.13
CA ASN A 17 -5.10 -20.42 -81.99
C ASN A 17 -5.27 -20.65 -83.52
N SER A 18 -6.14 -21.56 -83.95
CA SER A 18 -6.52 -21.67 -85.37
C SER A 18 -7.39 -20.48 -85.79
N PRO A 19 -7.01 -19.66 -86.81
CA PRO A 19 -7.75 -18.44 -87.17
C PRO A 19 -9.15 -18.65 -87.78
N GLU A 20 -9.54 -19.90 -88.04
CA GLU A 20 -10.77 -20.29 -88.73
C GLU A 20 -11.66 -21.11 -87.78
N GLN A 21 -12.57 -20.45 -87.05
CA GLN A 21 -13.55 -21.13 -86.20
C GLN A 21 -14.99 -20.93 -86.72
N ASN A 22 -15.56 -21.99 -87.28
CA ASN A 22 -17.00 -22.12 -87.49
C ASN A 22 -17.74 -22.30 -86.14
N SER A 23 -19.02 -21.91 -86.09
CA SER A 23 -19.87 -21.94 -84.88
C SER A 23 -19.87 -23.30 -84.15
N GLU A 24 -19.77 -24.42 -84.87
CA GLU A 24 -19.76 -25.77 -84.28
C GLU A 24 -18.59 -26.00 -83.29
N ASN A 25 -17.40 -25.45 -83.58
CA ASN A 25 -16.23 -25.61 -82.69
C ASN A 25 -16.50 -24.97 -81.32
N LEU A 26 -17.16 -23.81 -81.30
CA LEU A 26 -17.44 -23.04 -80.08
C LEU A 26 -18.43 -23.79 -79.16
N LEU A 27 -19.35 -24.59 -79.71
CA LEU A 27 -20.25 -25.44 -78.93
C LEU A 27 -19.53 -26.64 -78.30
N VAL A 28 -18.54 -27.22 -78.98
CA VAL A 28 -17.72 -28.33 -78.48
C VAL A 28 -16.75 -27.83 -77.39
N ASP A 29 -16.06 -26.71 -77.63
CA ASP A 29 -15.16 -26.08 -76.67
C ASP A 29 -15.88 -25.71 -75.36
N LYS A 30 -17.11 -25.17 -75.47
CA LYS A 30 -18.00 -24.88 -74.34
C LYS A 30 -18.29 -26.10 -73.46
N GLN A 31 -18.65 -27.24 -74.08
CA GLN A 31 -18.90 -28.49 -73.33
C GLN A 31 -17.63 -29.05 -72.70
N ASN A 32 -16.50 -28.96 -73.40
CA ASN A 32 -15.19 -29.36 -72.90
C ASN A 32 -14.78 -28.54 -71.66
N LEU A 33 -14.89 -27.21 -71.72
CA LEU A 33 -14.62 -26.33 -70.58
C LEU A 33 -15.51 -26.64 -69.38
N LEU A 34 -16.82 -26.86 -69.59
CA LEU A 34 -17.75 -27.27 -68.54
C LEU A 34 -17.37 -28.61 -67.89
N CYS A 35 -16.87 -29.57 -68.67
CA CYS A 35 -16.44 -30.87 -68.16
C CYS A 35 -15.10 -30.78 -67.39
N VAL A 36 -14.11 -30.08 -67.93
CA VAL A 36 -12.82 -29.88 -67.27
C VAL A 36 -12.98 -29.08 -65.98
N PHE A 37 -13.81 -28.02 -65.98
CA PHE A 37 -14.09 -27.24 -64.76
C PHE A 37 -14.77 -28.08 -63.68
N LYS A 38 -15.74 -28.93 -64.03
CA LYS A 38 -16.36 -29.89 -63.08
C LYS A 38 -15.32 -30.83 -62.45
N LEU A 39 -14.35 -31.32 -63.22
CA LEU A 39 -13.28 -32.18 -62.72
C LEU A 39 -12.32 -31.41 -61.79
N VAL A 40 -11.88 -30.22 -62.20
CA VAL A 40 -10.95 -29.38 -61.44
C VAL A 40 -11.56 -28.91 -60.12
N ILE A 41 -12.81 -28.41 -60.11
CA ILE A 41 -13.52 -28.04 -58.87
C ILE A 41 -13.68 -29.25 -57.95
N LYS A 42 -14.11 -30.40 -58.50
CA LYS A 42 -14.29 -31.62 -57.71
C LYS A 42 -12.99 -32.07 -57.06
N ASP A 43 -11.88 -32.05 -57.79
CA ASP A 43 -10.58 -32.43 -57.25
C ASP A 43 -10.02 -31.42 -56.24
N LEU A 44 -10.10 -30.12 -56.54
CA LEU A 44 -9.72 -29.03 -55.63
C LEU A 44 -10.44 -29.16 -54.28
N LEU A 45 -11.75 -29.42 -54.27
CA LEU A 45 -12.52 -29.65 -53.04
C LEU A 45 -12.16 -30.97 -52.35
N ASN A 46 -12.10 -32.10 -53.08
CA ASN A 46 -11.78 -33.41 -52.48
C ASN A 46 -10.37 -33.45 -51.89
N SER A 47 -9.43 -32.75 -52.51
CA SER A 47 -8.03 -32.72 -52.10
C SER A 47 -7.77 -31.62 -51.05
N SER A 48 -8.54 -30.52 -51.02
CA SER A 48 -8.54 -29.59 -49.87
C SER A 48 -9.12 -30.25 -48.61
N LEU A 49 -10.19 -31.04 -48.73
CA LEU A 49 -10.77 -31.79 -47.60
C LEU A 49 -9.85 -32.91 -47.07
N ARG A 50 -8.68 -33.12 -47.68
CA ARG A 50 -7.62 -34.04 -47.24
C ARG A 50 -6.40 -33.33 -46.65
N HIS A 51 -6.33 -32.00 -46.78
CA HIS A 51 -5.24 -31.18 -46.28
C HIS A 51 -5.85 -30.09 -45.39
N GLU A 52 -5.86 -30.30 -44.07
CA GLU A 52 -6.44 -29.38 -43.07
C GLU A 52 -5.59 -28.10 -42.85
N ARG A 53 -4.93 -27.62 -43.91
CA ARG A 53 -3.98 -26.50 -43.91
C ARG A 53 -4.30 -25.53 -45.06
N LEU A 54 -4.08 -24.25 -44.79
CA LEU A 54 -4.11 -23.15 -45.78
C LEU A 54 -3.45 -23.56 -47.10
N LEU A 55 -4.17 -23.41 -48.22
CA LEU A 55 -3.64 -23.77 -49.53
C LEU A 55 -2.78 -22.64 -50.11
N GLU A 56 -1.51 -22.95 -50.33
CA GLU A 56 -0.50 -21.98 -50.79
C GLU A 56 -0.37 -21.94 -52.32
N LYS A 57 0.39 -20.93 -52.81
CA LYS A 57 0.55 -20.50 -54.21
C LYS A 57 0.86 -21.61 -55.24
N GLU A 58 1.44 -22.72 -54.81
CA GLU A 58 2.01 -23.73 -55.72
C GLU A 58 1.09 -24.92 -56.02
N TYR A 59 -0.03 -25.04 -55.31
CA TYR A 59 -0.94 -26.18 -55.36
C TYR A 59 -1.57 -26.41 -56.76
N PHE A 60 -1.28 -27.57 -57.38
CA PHE A 60 -1.65 -27.86 -58.78
C PHE A 60 -3.16 -27.77 -59.09
N PRO A 61 -4.09 -28.33 -58.29
CA PRO A 61 -5.52 -28.19 -58.57
C PRO A 61 -6.00 -26.73 -58.58
N LEU A 62 -5.39 -25.87 -57.76
CA LEU A 62 -5.71 -24.45 -57.67
C LEU A 62 -5.07 -23.64 -58.82
N LYS A 63 -3.88 -24.02 -59.29
CA LYS A 63 -3.31 -23.52 -60.56
C LYS A 63 -4.23 -23.86 -61.74
N HIS A 64 -4.65 -25.12 -61.86
CA HIS A 64 -5.58 -25.56 -62.91
C HIS A 64 -6.94 -24.84 -62.81
N PHE A 65 -7.44 -24.56 -61.61
CA PHE A 65 -8.66 -23.74 -61.43
C PHE A 65 -8.49 -22.36 -62.09
N PHE A 66 -7.41 -21.62 -61.78
CA PHE A 66 -7.21 -20.30 -62.37
C PHE A 66 -7.08 -20.36 -63.90
N ILE A 67 -6.39 -21.37 -64.45
CA ILE A 67 -6.23 -21.54 -65.91
C ILE A 67 -7.59 -21.77 -66.58
N VAL A 68 -8.39 -22.72 -66.08
CA VAL A 68 -9.69 -23.07 -66.68
C VAL A 68 -10.71 -21.94 -66.49
N PHE A 69 -10.71 -21.27 -65.34
CA PHE A 69 -11.61 -20.14 -65.09
C PHE A 69 -11.26 -18.92 -65.97
N GLU A 70 -9.98 -18.68 -66.23
CA GLU A 70 -9.54 -17.68 -67.20
C GLU A 70 -10.04 -18.02 -68.62
N GLN A 71 -10.00 -19.28 -69.05
CA GLN A 71 -10.58 -19.68 -70.35
C GLN A 71 -12.11 -19.54 -70.39
N ILE A 72 -12.81 -19.83 -69.30
CA ILE A 72 -14.27 -19.60 -69.18
C ILE A 72 -14.62 -18.12 -69.39
N LEU A 73 -13.82 -17.19 -68.83
CA LEU A 73 -13.99 -15.75 -69.03
C LEU A 73 -13.62 -15.30 -70.46
N LEU A 74 -12.71 -15.98 -71.15
CA LEU A 74 -12.26 -15.65 -72.51
C LEU A 74 -13.13 -16.25 -73.64
N HIS A 75 -13.98 -17.23 -73.33
CA HIS A 75 -14.77 -18.00 -74.30
C HIS A 75 -15.90 -17.16 -74.92
N GLY A 76 -15.76 -16.85 -76.22
CA GLY A 76 -16.66 -15.94 -76.94
C GLY A 76 -16.49 -14.47 -76.56
N TYR A 77 -15.42 -14.08 -75.84
CA TYR A 77 -15.14 -12.67 -75.53
C TYR A 77 -14.59 -11.92 -76.75
N THR A 78 -15.19 -10.76 -77.03
CA THR A 78 -14.97 -10.01 -78.29
C THR A 78 -14.36 -8.63 -78.12
N GLY A 79 -14.45 -8.02 -76.92
CA GLY A 79 -13.83 -6.73 -76.63
C GLY A 79 -14.34 -5.53 -77.45
N LYS A 80 -15.52 -5.62 -78.09
CA LYS A 80 -16.07 -4.66 -79.08
C LYS A 80 -16.25 -3.20 -78.61
N LYS A 81 -15.90 -2.84 -77.37
CA LYS A 81 -15.91 -1.47 -76.83
C LYS A 81 -14.51 -0.93 -76.43
N SER A 82 -13.42 -1.58 -76.80
CA SER A 82 -12.07 -0.98 -76.66
C SER A 82 -11.83 0.06 -77.78
N PHE A 83 -11.39 1.26 -77.41
CA PHE A 83 -11.31 2.43 -78.29
C PHE A 83 -10.24 2.25 -79.39
N GLN A 84 -10.54 2.71 -80.61
CA GLN A 84 -9.58 2.67 -81.73
C GLN A 84 -8.43 3.66 -81.49
N ILE A 85 -7.21 3.14 -81.25
CA ILE A 85 -5.90 3.71 -81.63
C ILE A 85 -4.80 2.73 -81.17
N THR A 86 -3.67 2.69 -81.91
CA THR A 86 -2.55 1.73 -81.81
C THR A 86 -2.87 0.28 -82.23
N SER A 87 -2.16 -0.17 -83.27
CA SER A 87 -2.24 -1.52 -83.83
C SER A 87 -1.08 -2.39 -83.34
N SER A 88 -1.32 -3.29 -82.39
CA SER A 88 -0.54 -4.54 -82.26
C SER A 88 -1.20 -5.56 -81.31
N SER A 89 -1.12 -6.84 -81.71
CA SER A 89 -1.23 -8.04 -80.87
C SER A 89 -2.36 -8.13 -79.83
N ASN A 90 -3.55 -8.52 -80.31
CA ASN A 90 -4.32 -9.68 -79.79
C ASN A 90 -4.27 -9.93 -78.26
N ARG A 91 -4.58 -8.94 -77.43
CA ARG A 91 -4.73 -9.11 -75.97
C ARG A 91 -6.17 -8.84 -75.56
N LYS A 92 -6.93 -9.92 -75.34
CA LYS A 92 -8.27 -9.91 -74.74
C LYS A 92 -8.19 -9.33 -73.33
N ASP A 93 -8.39 -8.02 -73.19
CA ASP A 93 -8.45 -7.38 -71.89
C ASP A 93 -9.76 -7.74 -71.18
N LEU A 94 -9.66 -8.50 -70.09
CA LEU A 94 -10.79 -8.92 -69.25
C LEU A 94 -11.18 -7.86 -68.19
N TRP A 95 -10.42 -6.77 -68.02
CA TRP A 95 -10.73 -5.75 -67.00
C TRP A 95 -12.13 -5.13 -67.12
N PRO A 96 -12.70 -4.86 -68.32
CA PRO A 96 -14.07 -4.33 -68.45
C PRO A 96 -15.14 -5.19 -67.79
N ILE A 97 -14.90 -6.50 -67.66
CA ILE A 97 -15.81 -7.45 -66.99
C ILE A 97 -15.79 -7.22 -65.47
N ILE A 98 -14.60 -7.06 -64.89
CA ILE A 98 -14.42 -6.79 -63.46
C ILE A 98 -14.99 -5.42 -63.09
N ASP A 99 -14.72 -4.41 -63.92
CA ASP A 99 -15.27 -3.06 -63.78
C ASP A 99 -16.81 -3.08 -63.87
N LEU A 100 -17.42 -3.98 -64.65
CA LEU A 100 -18.87 -4.19 -64.70
C LEU A 100 -19.43 -4.69 -63.35
N ILE A 101 -18.81 -5.69 -62.72
CA ILE A 101 -19.25 -6.19 -61.41
C ILE A 101 -19.11 -5.10 -60.33
N ALA A 102 -18.01 -4.35 -60.37
CA ALA A 102 -17.75 -3.26 -59.43
C ALA A 102 -18.76 -2.09 -59.57
N ARG A 103 -19.27 -1.81 -60.77
CA ARG A 103 -20.34 -0.81 -61.01
C ARG A 103 -21.74 -1.27 -60.63
N LYS A 104 -21.99 -2.58 -60.59
CA LYS A 104 -23.35 -3.17 -60.46
C LYS A 104 -23.64 -3.75 -59.09
N SER A 105 -22.61 -4.06 -58.33
CA SER A 105 -22.74 -4.44 -56.92
C SER A 105 -23.02 -3.22 -56.04
N THR A 106 -23.81 -3.43 -55.00
CA THR A 106 -23.99 -2.49 -53.87
C THR A 106 -23.00 -2.73 -52.72
N ASP A 107 -22.09 -3.68 -52.88
CA ASP A 107 -21.21 -4.18 -51.81
C ASP A 107 -19.88 -3.42 -51.76
N ALA A 108 -19.53 -2.84 -50.61
CA ALA A 108 -18.27 -2.11 -50.45
C ALA A 108 -17.03 -2.99 -50.68
N ASN A 109 -17.08 -4.28 -50.32
CA ASN A 109 -15.94 -5.19 -50.38
C ASN A 109 -15.47 -5.44 -51.81
N ILE A 110 -16.39 -5.48 -52.79
CA ILE A 110 -16.01 -5.69 -54.20
C ILE A 110 -15.35 -4.43 -54.79
N VAL A 111 -15.79 -3.24 -54.37
CA VAL A 111 -15.19 -1.97 -54.80
C VAL A 111 -13.77 -1.86 -54.24
N GLU A 112 -13.57 -2.21 -52.97
CA GLU A 112 -12.27 -2.24 -52.31
C GLU A 112 -11.26 -3.15 -53.02
N ILE A 113 -11.61 -4.41 -53.34
CA ILE A 113 -10.69 -5.31 -54.08
C ILE A 113 -10.48 -4.87 -55.54
N SER A 114 -11.44 -4.17 -56.14
CA SER A 114 -11.35 -3.65 -57.51
C SER A 114 -10.46 -2.39 -57.59
N LEU A 115 -10.42 -1.57 -56.53
CA LEU A 115 -9.43 -0.51 -56.37
C LEU A 115 -8.05 -1.09 -56.05
N SER A 116 -7.97 -1.99 -55.05
CA SER A 116 -6.71 -2.62 -54.62
C SER A 116 -5.96 -3.34 -55.76
N SER A 117 -6.70 -4.04 -56.63
CA SER A 117 -6.13 -4.73 -57.81
C SER A 117 -5.82 -3.81 -59.00
N LYS A 118 -6.33 -2.57 -59.00
CA LYS A 118 -6.04 -1.53 -59.99
C LYS A 118 -4.85 -0.65 -59.60
N GLU A 119 -4.66 -0.44 -58.29
CA GLU A 119 -3.62 0.39 -57.68
C GLU A 119 -2.29 -0.37 -57.40
N MET A 120 -2.30 -1.71 -57.47
CA MET A 120 -1.08 -2.53 -57.34
C MET A 120 -0.01 -2.16 -58.39
N THR A 121 1.02 -1.45 -57.93
CA THR A 121 2.14 -0.94 -58.75
C THR A 121 3.10 -2.03 -59.24
N ASN A 122 3.06 -3.20 -58.62
CA ASN A 122 3.84 -4.38 -58.96
C ASN A 122 3.21 -5.23 -60.10
N ILE A 123 2.00 -4.93 -60.55
CA ILE A 123 1.27 -5.67 -61.60
C ILE A 123 0.92 -4.73 -62.76
N ARG A 124 1.58 -4.97 -63.90
CA ARG A 124 1.64 -4.05 -65.06
C ARG A 124 0.67 -4.41 -66.19
N THR A 125 0.15 -5.63 -66.24
CA THR A 125 -0.78 -6.08 -67.29
C THR A 125 -2.23 -6.10 -66.78
N PRO A 126 -3.23 -5.76 -67.63
CA PRO A 126 -4.63 -5.88 -67.25
C PRO A 126 -5.03 -7.31 -66.84
N LEU A 127 -4.52 -8.32 -67.56
CA LEU A 127 -4.75 -9.74 -67.23
C LEU A 127 -4.14 -10.13 -65.87
N GLY A 128 -2.94 -9.65 -65.54
CA GLY A 128 -2.33 -9.83 -64.23
C GLY A 128 -3.18 -9.22 -63.10
N ARG A 129 -3.81 -8.07 -63.35
CA ARG A 129 -4.72 -7.42 -62.39
C ARG A 129 -6.01 -8.22 -62.19
N VAL A 130 -6.61 -8.75 -63.27
CA VAL A 130 -7.75 -9.68 -63.18
C VAL A 130 -7.37 -10.95 -62.41
N ARG A 131 -6.18 -11.51 -62.65
CA ARG A 131 -5.66 -12.67 -61.90
C ARG A 131 -5.44 -12.38 -60.41
N ALA A 132 -5.08 -11.16 -60.05
CA ALA A 132 -4.95 -10.73 -58.65
C ALA A 132 -6.33 -10.50 -58.02
N TRP A 133 -7.27 -9.87 -58.74
CA TRP A 133 -8.67 -9.71 -58.32
C TRP A 133 -9.34 -11.06 -58.03
N LEU A 134 -9.16 -12.06 -58.92
CA LEU A 134 -9.67 -13.42 -58.74
C LEU A 134 -9.10 -14.11 -57.49
N ARG A 135 -7.86 -13.79 -57.12
CA ARG A 135 -7.22 -14.27 -55.88
C ARG A 135 -7.80 -13.59 -54.64
N LEU A 136 -8.00 -12.27 -54.67
CA LEU A 136 -8.66 -11.52 -53.60
C LEU A 136 -10.11 -11.98 -53.38
N ALA A 137 -10.89 -12.15 -54.44
CA ALA A 137 -12.28 -12.63 -54.38
C ALA A 137 -12.40 -14.06 -53.80
N LEU A 138 -11.38 -14.90 -53.99
CA LEU A 138 -11.27 -16.22 -53.36
C LEU A 138 -10.83 -16.15 -51.89
N MET A 139 -9.88 -15.29 -51.52
CA MET A 139 -9.51 -15.06 -50.11
C MET A 139 -10.69 -14.51 -49.29
N GLN A 140 -11.50 -13.63 -49.88
CA GLN A 140 -12.76 -13.16 -49.29
C GLN A 140 -13.86 -14.24 -49.25
N LYS A 141 -13.69 -15.38 -49.94
CA LYS A 141 -14.68 -16.47 -50.08
C LYS A 141 -16.00 -16.04 -50.73
N ARG A 142 -15.92 -15.09 -51.69
CA ARG A 142 -17.09 -14.46 -52.34
C ARG A 142 -17.03 -14.39 -53.87
N LEU A 143 -16.09 -15.10 -54.50
CA LEU A 143 -16.01 -15.21 -55.97
C LEU A 143 -17.35 -15.69 -56.59
N ALA A 144 -18.08 -16.59 -55.91
CA ALA A 144 -19.39 -17.05 -56.36
C ALA A 144 -20.45 -15.93 -56.40
N ASP A 145 -20.51 -15.08 -55.36
CA ASP A 145 -21.42 -13.93 -55.29
C ASP A 145 -21.13 -12.94 -56.42
N TYR A 146 -19.85 -12.58 -56.56
CA TYR A 146 -19.41 -11.60 -57.56
C TYR A 146 -19.64 -12.13 -58.99
N PHE A 147 -19.40 -13.42 -59.24
CA PHE A 147 -19.68 -14.04 -60.54
C PHE A 147 -21.17 -14.16 -60.83
N LYS A 148 -22.02 -14.36 -59.81
CA LYS A 148 -23.48 -14.32 -59.96
C LYS A 148 -23.95 -12.93 -60.40
N ILE A 149 -23.48 -11.85 -59.76
CA ILE A 149 -23.81 -10.46 -60.14
C ILE A 149 -23.47 -10.20 -61.61
N LEU A 150 -22.32 -10.70 -62.09
CA LEU A 150 -21.91 -10.59 -63.49
C LEU A 150 -22.90 -11.28 -64.44
N VAL A 151 -23.21 -12.55 -64.18
CA VAL A 151 -24.10 -13.39 -65.01
C VAL A 151 -25.52 -12.82 -65.11
N GLU A 152 -25.99 -12.14 -64.06
CA GLU A 152 -27.30 -11.48 -64.05
C GLU A 152 -27.37 -10.29 -65.02
N GLN A 153 -26.24 -9.65 -65.39
CA GLN A 153 -26.21 -8.54 -66.36
C GLN A 153 -26.21 -9.01 -67.83
N LYS A 154 -27.07 -9.97 -68.20
CA LYS A 154 -27.12 -10.58 -69.55
C LYS A 154 -27.23 -9.58 -70.72
N GLN A 155 -27.75 -8.36 -70.52
CA GLN A 155 -27.85 -7.36 -71.59
C GLN A 155 -26.52 -6.62 -71.85
N GLU A 156 -25.72 -6.37 -70.82
CA GLU A 156 -24.43 -5.69 -70.96
C GLU A 156 -23.33 -6.67 -71.36
N LEU A 157 -23.43 -7.93 -70.92
CA LEU A 157 -22.59 -9.03 -71.42
C LEU A 157 -22.70 -9.22 -72.94
N LYS A 158 -23.88 -8.99 -73.56
CA LYS A 158 -24.07 -9.05 -75.03
C LYS A 158 -23.30 -7.99 -75.81
N GLU A 159 -22.86 -6.91 -75.17
CA GLU A 159 -22.00 -5.91 -75.81
C GLU A 159 -20.51 -6.34 -75.83
N LEU A 160 -20.15 -7.33 -75.00
CA LEU A 160 -18.79 -7.79 -74.76
C LEU A 160 -18.52 -9.19 -75.33
N TYR A 161 -19.55 -10.04 -75.40
CA TYR A 161 -19.50 -11.43 -75.84
C TYR A 161 -20.33 -11.67 -77.10
N ASP A 162 -19.94 -12.64 -77.92
CA ASP A 162 -20.81 -13.20 -78.96
C ASP A 162 -21.93 -14.04 -78.34
N ASN A 163 -23.06 -14.18 -79.03
CA ASN A 163 -24.27 -14.81 -78.50
C ASN A 163 -24.07 -16.27 -78.04
N ASP A 164 -23.17 -17.00 -78.69
CA ASP A 164 -22.79 -18.38 -78.37
C ASP A 164 -21.76 -18.49 -77.21
N GLY A 165 -21.38 -17.35 -76.61
CA GLY A 165 -20.45 -17.26 -75.49
C GLY A 165 -20.97 -17.98 -74.23
N LEU A 166 -20.06 -18.64 -73.52
CA LEU A 166 -20.37 -19.48 -72.36
C LEU A 166 -21.08 -18.69 -71.24
N LEU A 167 -20.70 -17.42 -71.05
CA LEU A 167 -21.29 -16.52 -70.05
C LEU A 167 -22.74 -16.07 -70.35
N LEU A 168 -23.21 -16.18 -71.60
CA LEU A 168 -24.60 -15.83 -71.97
C LEU A 168 -25.54 -17.04 -71.92
N SER A 169 -25.01 -18.25 -72.10
CA SER A 169 -25.76 -19.50 -72.12
C SER A 169 -26.15 -19.99 -70.72
N ASP A 170 -27.32 -20.59 -70.58
CA ASP A 170 -27.90 -20.96 -69.27
C ASP A 170 -27.11 -22.04 -68.51
N GLU A 171 -26.26 -22.80 -69.20
CA GLU A 171 -25.28 -23.71 -68.59
C GLU A 171 -24.28 -23.00 -67.66
N ILE A 172 -24.11 -21.67 -67.78
CA ILE A 172 -23.29 -20.87 -66.87
C ILE A 172 -23.73 -21.00 -65.41
N SER A 173 -25.03 -21.25 -65.18
CA SER A 173 -25.61 -21.49 -63.85
C SER A 173 -24.94 -22.67 -63.12
N ILE A 174 -24.44 -23.65 -63.88
CA ILE A 174 -23.70 -24.80 -63.36
C ILE A 174 -22.31 -24.35 -62.85
N ILE A 175 -21.64 -23.45 -63.56
CA ILE A 175 -20.36 -22.86 -63.13
C ILE A 175 -20.58 -22.02 -61.86
N THR A 176 -21.60 -21.16 -61.84
CA THR A 176 -21.95 -20.35 -60.66
C THR A 176 -22.26 -21.23 -59.44
N GLY A 177 -23.02 -22.32 -59.60
CA GLY A 177 -23.28 -23.27 -58.52
C GLY A 177 -22.04 -24.02 -58.03
N LEU A 178 -21.11 -24.38 -58.94
CA LEU A 178 -19.83 -25.01 -58.58
C LEU A 178 -18.90 -24.08 -57.82
N LEU A 179 -18.90 -22.77 -58.14
CA LEU A 179 -18.10 -21.76 -57.43
C LEU A 179 -18.50 -21.64 -55.95
N VAL A 180 -19.78 -21.82 -55.59
CA VAL A 180 -20.24 -21.75 -54.18
C VAL A 180 -19.52 -22.78 -53.30
N GLY A 181 -19.16 -23.94 -53.84
CA GLY A 181 -18.39 -24.96 -53.12
C GLY A 181 -17.00 -24.47 -52.69
N LEU A 182 -16.39 -23.53 -53.44
CA LEU A 182 -15.07 -22.97 -53.13
C LEU A 182 -15.06 -22.10 -51.87
N ASN A 183 -16.23 -21.66 -51.38
CA ASN A 183 -16.34 -20.87 -50.15
C ASN A 183 -15.93 -21.67 -48.89
N VAL A 184 -15.78 -23.00 -49.00
CA VAL A 184 -15.25 -23.87 -47.93
C VAL A 184 -13.72 -23.84 -47.86
N LEU A 185 -13.03 -23.46 -48.94
CA LEU A 185 -11.56 -23.42 -48.98
C LEU A 185 -11.00 -22.35 -48.04
N ASP A 186 -9.80 -22.59 -47.49
CA ASP A 186 -9.05 -21.59 -46.74
C ASP A 186 -7.76 -21.23 -47.50
N LEU A 187 -7.70 -19.98 -47.95
CA LEU A 187 -6.80 -19.52 -49.00
C LEU A 187 -6.10 -18.24 -48.57
N ASN A 188 -4.77 -18.18 -48.71
CA ASN A 188 -4.00 -16.98 -48.43
C ASN A 188 -2.93 -16.77 -49.51
N PHE A 189 -3.12 -15.78 -50.39
CA PHE A 189 -2.22 -15.52 -51.51
C PHE A 189 -1.30 -14.32 -51.25
N CYS A 190 0.01 -14.56 -51.31
CA CYS A 190 0.98 -13.46 -51.37
C CYS A 190 0.94 -12.81 -52.77
N LEU A 191 0.36 -11.61 -52.87
CA LEU A 191 0.23 -10.84 -54.13
C LEU A 191 1.43 -9.90 -54.40
N LYS A 192 2.55 -10.05 -53.68
CA LYS A 192 3.69 -9.13 -53.74
C LYS A 192 4.54 -9.27 -55.02
N GLU A 193 4.41 -10.36 -55.76
CA GLU A 193 5.26 -10.67 -56.92
C GLU A 193 4.66 -10.29 -58.27
N ALA A 194 5.49 -9.82 -59.19
CA ALA A 194 5.14 -9.57 -60.61
C ALA A 194 4.85 -10.87 -61.41
N ALA A 195 4.90 -12.05 -60.78
CA ALA A 195 4.66 -13.36 -61.42
C ALA A 195 3.27 -13.48 -62.07
N LEU A 196 2.28 -12.65 -61.67
CA LEU A 196 0.92 -12.68 -62.22
C LEU A 196 0.81 -12.08 -63.64
N ASP A 197 1.77 -11.23 -64.06
CA ASP A 197 1.82 -10.64 -65.40
C ASP A 197 2.25 -11.63 -66.50
N TYR A 198 3.04 -12.64 -66.13
CA TYR A 198 3.46 -13.70 -67.05
C TYR A 198 2.32 -14.70 -67.25
N PRO A 199 2.15 -15.30 -68.43
CA PRO A 199 1.24 -16.44 -68.58
C PRO A 199 1.57 -17.51 -67.55
N SER A 200 0.60 -17.91 -66.73
CA SER A 200 0.72 -19.14 -65.96
C SER A 200 0.84 -20.30 -66.95
N ASP A 201 1.66 -21.30 -66.66
CA ASP A 201 1.86 -22.45 -67.55
C ASP A 201 0.50 -23.03 -67.96
N THR A 202 0.19 -22.95 -69.25
CA THR A 202 -1.10 -23.35 -69.83
C THR A 202 -1.29 -24.87 -69.89
N THR A 203 -0.31 -25.65 -69.42
CA THR A 203 -0.31 -27.11 -69.44
C THR A 203 -1.18 -27.66 -68.31
N ILE A 204 -2.41 -28.09 -68.64
CA ILE A 204 -3.24 -28.85 -67.72
C ILE A 204 -2.79 -30.32 -67.74
N HIS A 205 -2.24 -30.79 -66.62
CA HIS A 205 -1.81 -32.19 -66.49
C HIS A 205 -3.00 -33.14 -66.28
N TYR A 206 -3.62 -33.56 -67.38
CA TYR A 206 -4.79 -34.46 -67.37
C TYR A 206 -4.55 -35.79 -66.66
N SER A 207 -3.30 -36.25 -66.50
CA SER A 207 -2.93 -37.44 -65.72
C SER A 207 -3.41 -37.40 -64.27
N LEU A 208 -3.59 -36.21 -63.67
CA LEU A 208 -4.14 -36.04 -62.32
C LEU A 208 -5.67 -36.29 -62.27
N TYR A 209 -6.37 -36.08 -63.39
CA TYR A 209 -7.82 -36.19 -63.51
C TYR A 209 -8.27 -37.52 -64.15
N LEU A 210 -7.39 -38.16 -64.92
CA LEU A 210 -7.55 -39.50 -65.47
C LEU A 210 -7.43 -40.55 -64.37
N ARG A 211 -8.46 -40.65 -63.51
CA ARG A 211 -8.60 -41.78 -62.58
C ARG A 211 -8.72 -43.06 -63.37
N GLU A 212 -7.66 -43.86 -63.29
CA GLU A 212 -7.62 -45.25 -63.73
C GLU A 212 -8.88 -45.98 -63.25
N ARG A 213 -9.62 -46.59 -64.18
CA ARG A 213 -10.72 -47.49 -63.83
C ARG A 213 -10.11 -48.74 -63.21
N ARG A 214 -9.96 -48.75 -61.88
CA ARG A 214 -9.74 -49.98 -61.12
C ARG A 214 -10.93 -50.92 -61.33
N ILE A 215 -10.81 -51.78 -62.34
CA ILE A 215 -11.61 -52.99 -62.45
C ILE A 215 -11.36 -53.78 -61.15
N PRO A 216 -12.41 -54.17 -60.40
CA PRO A 216 -12.21 -54.96 -59.20
C PRO A 216 -11.44 -56.24 -59.53
N ALA A 217 -10.32 -56.47 -58.85
CA ALA A 217 -9.45 -57.62 -59.09
C ALA A 217 -10.05 -58.91 -58.50
N GLN A 218 -11.08 -59.44 -59.17
CA GLN A 218 -11.67 -60.74 -58.89
C GLN A 218 -11.86 -61.52 -60.19
N SER A 219 -11.55 -62.82 -60.15
CA SER A 219 -11.74 -63.82 -61.21
C SER A 219 -11.20 -63.47 -62.62
N ILE A 220 -9.88 -63.28 -62.74
CA ILE A 220 -9.14 -63.82 -63.90
C ILE A 220 -7.90 -64.56 -63.38
N SER A 221 -8.11 -65.83 -63.01
CA SER A 221 -7.06 -66.83 -62.87
C SER A 221 -7.55 -68.13 -63.49
N ASN A 222 -6.61 -68.95 -63.97
CA ASN A 222 -6.84 -70.26 -64.59
C ASN A 222 -7.70 -70.26 -65.87
N ASN A 223 -7.07 -70.03 -67.02
CA ASN A 223 -7.20 -70.91 -68.20
C ASN A 223 -6.21 -70.51 -69.31
N ILE A 224 -4.94 -70.85 -69.13
CA ILE A 224 -3.96 -70.98 -70.20
C ILE A 224 -3.19 -72.29 -69.96
N HIS A 225 -3.53 -73.33 -70.71
CA HIS A 225 -2.67 -74.50 -70.92
C HIS A 225 -2.14 -74.45 -72.37
N PRO A 226 -0.95 -75.00 -72.64
CA PRO A 226 -0.27 -74.85 -73.93
C PRO A 226 -0.91 -75.71 -75.04
N PRO A 227 -0.67 -75.37 -76.32
CA PRO A 227 -1.11 -76.20 -77.44
C PRO A 227 -0.40 -77.56 -77.42
N GLY A 228 -1.13 -78.60 -77.02
CA GLY A 228 -0.67 -79.99 -77.07
C GLY A 228 -0.84 -80.60 -78.46
N SER A 229 0.10 -81.46 -78.83
CA SER A 229 0.08 -82.33 -80.01
C SER A 229 -1.19 -83.16 -80.12
N ILE A 230 -1.74 -83.26 -81.33
CA ILE A 230 -2.66 -84.32 -81.76
C ILE A 230 -2.16 -84.85 -83.10
N GLU A 231 -1.33 -85.90 -83.02
CA GLU A 231 -1.24 -86.93 -84.05
C GLU A 231 -1.97 -88.18 -83.52
N ASP A 232 -2.20 -89.16 -84.38
CA ASP A 232 -2.76 -90.48 -84.10
C ASP A 232 -4.13 -90.55 -83.39
N HIS A 233 -5.18 -90.60 -84.21
CA HIS A 233 -6.09 -91.73 -84.14
C HIS A 233 -6.52 -92.15 -85.55
N ILE A 234 -5.82 -93.17 -86.07
CA ILE A 234 -6.29 -94.03 -87.16
C ILE A 234 -7.16 -95.10 -86.52
N ASP A 235 -8.40 -95.29 -87.00
CA ASP A 235 -8.81 -96.56 -87.61
C ASP A 235 -10.23 -96.51 -88.23
N GLU A 236 -10.46 -97.48 -89.13
CA GLU A 236 -11.75 -97.98 -89.64
C GLU A 236 -12.83 -96.97 -90.09
N LEU A 237 -12.93 -96.78 -91.41
CA LEU A 237 -14.17 -97.11 -92.14
C LEU A 237 -13.90 -97.25 -93.65
N ASP A 238 -14.15 -98.45 -94.18
CA ASP A 238 -13.98 -98.82 -95.60
C ASP A 238 -15.10 -98.30 -96.52
N ASP A 239 -14.90 -98.53 -97.83
CA ASP A 239 -15.88 -98.44 -98.92
C ASP A 239 -16.61 -97.09 -99.13
N TYR A 240 -16.15 -96.33 -100.13
CA TYR A 240 -16.68 -96.55 -101.48
C TYR A 240 -15.86 -95.79 -102.54
N SER A 241 -15.19 -96.51 -103.45
CA SER A 241 -14.54 -95.92 -104.62
C SER A 241 -15.10 -96.49 -105.93
N SER A 242 -16.01 -95.76 -106.58
CA SER A 242 -16.33 -95.84 -108.02
C SER A 242 -17.48 -94.91 -108.38
N LEU A 243 -17.30 -94.03 -109.37
CA LEU A 243 -18.35 -93.62 -110.32
C LEU A 243 -17.74 -92.78 -111.47
N SER A 244 -17.29 -93.48 -112.51
CA SER A 244 -17.03 -92.87 -113.82
C SER A 244 -17.36 -93.88 -114.93
N SER A 245 -17.64 -93.36 -116.13
CA SER A 245 -18.04 -94.12 -117.33
C SER A 245 -19.45 -94.75 -117.28
N SER A 246 -20.24 -94.44 -118.32
CA SER A 246 -21.39 -95.25 -118.76
C SER A 246 -21.35 -95.35 -120.29
N PRO A 247 -21.41 -96.55 -120.88
CA PRO A 247 -21.17 -96.75 -122.31
C PRO A 247 -22.44 -96.62 -123.16
N ILE A 248 -22.28 -96.43 -124.47
CA ILE A 248 -23.36 -96.52 -125.46
C ILE A 248 -23.37 -97.90 -126.12
N ILE A 249 -24.57 -98.40 -126.36
CA ILE A 249 -24.93 -99.78 -126.68
C ILE A 249 -24.41 -100.24 -128.05
N VAL A 250 -23.88 -101.47 -128.10
CA VAL A 250 -23.92 -102.33 -129.30
C VAL A 250 -24.89 -103.48 -129.01
N ARG A 251 -25.84 -103.74 -129.93
CA ARG A 251 -26.77 -104.86 -129.85
C ARG A 251 -26.89 -105.49 -131.23
N ALA A 252 -26.52 -106.76 -131.36
CA ALA A 252 -26.51 -107.48 -132.62
C ALA A 252 -27.29 -108.80 -132.50
N THR A 253 -28.26 -109.00 -133.40
CA THR A 253 -28.96 -110.27 -133.58
C THR A 253 -29.31 -110.48 -135.06
N ASN A 254 -28.75 -111.57 -135.60
CA ASN A 254 -29.17 -112.45 -136.69
C ASN A 254 -30.67 -112.42 -137.09
N ALA A 255 -31.12 -112.96 -138.23
CA ALA A 255 -30.54 -113.26 -139.56
C ALA A 255 -31.62 -114.01 -140.38
N GLN A 256 -31.68 -113.83 -141.71
CA GLN A 256 -32.42 -114.61 -142.75
C GLN A 256 -32.56 -113.73 -144.02
N ASN A 257 -32.90 -114.24 -145.22
CA ASN A 257 -32.40 -115.38 -146.00
C ASN A 257 -32.99 -115.29 -147.43
N SER A 258 -32.31 -115.89 -148.42
CA SER A 258 -32.85 -116.42 -149.70
C SER A 258 -33.85 -115.60 -150.55
N ASP A 259 -33.34 -115.15 -151.71
CA ASP A 259 -33.83 -115.51 -153.07
C ASP A 259 -35.22 -115.13 -153.59
N THR A 260 -35.24 -114.58 -154.81
CA THR A 260 -36.31 -114.79 -155.78
C THR A 260 -35.70 -114.88 -157.18
N ALA A 261 -35.81 -116.05 -157.81
CA ALA A 261 -35.46 -116.26 -159.22
C ALA A 261 -36.72 -116.59 -160.02
N VAL A 262 -36.80 -116.12 -161.27
CA VAL A 262 -37.89 -116.45 -162.20
C VAL A 262 -37.28 -117.06 -163.46
N LEU A 263 -37.71 -118.26 -163.81
CA LEU A 263 -37.26 -119.05 -164.96
C LEU A 263 -38.44 -119.35 -165.89
N SER A 264 -38.23 -119.14 -167.19
CA SER A 264 -38.99 -119.73 -168.31
C SER A 264 -38.24 -119.35 -169.61
N SER A 265 -37.70 -120.21 -170.48
CA SER A 265 -37.93 -121.63 -170.81
C SER A 265 -39.36 -121.93 -171.32
N SER A 266 -39.58 -122.59 -172.47
CA SER A 266 -38.66 -123.16 -173.46
C SER A 266 -39.42 -123.47 -174.78
N ASN A 267 -38.92 -124.43 -175.59
CA ASN A 267 -39.51 -125.11 -176.76
C ASN A 267 -39.10 -124.48 -178.13
N ASP A 268 -38.77 -125.23 -179.19
CA ASP A 268 -38.61 -126.70 -179.40
C ASP A 268 -37.88 -126.94 -180.76
N ILE A 269 -37.15 -128.02 -181.08
CA ILE A 269 -36.64 -129.22 -180.37
C ILE A 269 -35.21 -129.51 -180.95
N MET A 270 -34.34 -130.26 -180.25
CA MET A 270 -33.06 -130.80 -180.80
C MET A 270 -32.76 -132.25 -180.34
N THR A 271 -31.77 -132.90 -180.97
CA THR A 271 -31.58 -134.38 -180.92
C THR A 271 -30.30 -134.86 -180.20
N PHE A 272 -30.30 -136.14 -179.83
CA PHE A 272 -29.43 -136.84 -178.87
C PHE A 272 -27.93 -136.48 -178.81
N ASP A 273 -27.25 -136.19 -179.92
CA ASP A 273 -25.81 -135.86 -179.90
C ASP A 273 -25.50 -134.49 -179.29
N ASP A 274 -26.39 -133.49 -179.44
CA ASP A 274 -26.22 -132.16 -178.85
C ASP A 274 -26.08 -132.26 -177.32
N GLN A 275 -26.81 -133.18 -176.69
CA GLN A 275 -26.89 -133.32 -175.24
C GLN A 275 -25.54 -133.73 -174.59
N ARG A 276 -24.63 -134.38 -175.34
CA ARG A 276 -23.25 -134.62 -174.88
C ARG A 276 -22.38 -133.38 -174.98
N ILE A 277 -22.59 -132.56 -176.00
CA ILE A 277 -21.83 -131.32 -176.22
C ILE A 277 -22.25 -130.27 -175.18
N THR A 278 -23.55 -130.11 -174.92
CA THR A 278 -24.09 -129.27 -173.84
C THR A 278 -23.48 -129.61 -172.49
N ASN A 279 -23.48 -130.89 -172.08
CA ASN A 279 -22.90 -131.31 -170.79
C ASN A 279 -21.41 -130.96 -170.64
N ILE A 280 -20.61 -131.01 -171.72
CA ILE A 280 -19.19 -130.63 -171.69
C ILE A 280 -19.04 -129.10 -171.64
N ILE A 281 -19.89 -128.36 -172.35
CA ILE A 281 -19.95 -126.89 -172.29
C ILE A 281 -20.33 -126.43 -170.87
N ASP A 282 -21.30 -127.07 -170.23
CA ASP A 282 -21.75 -126.71 -168.88
C ASP A 282 -20.70 -127.03 -167.80
N GLN A 283 -20.00 -128.17 -167.92
CA GLN A 283 -18.84 -128.46 -167.05
C GLN A 283 -17.71 -127.43 -167.24
N LYS A 284 -17.44 -127.03 -168.49
CA LYS A 284 -16.46 -125.97 -168.78
C LYS A 284 -16.91 -124.62 -168.19
N ASN A 285 -18.17 -124.24 -168.39
CA ASN A 285 -18.75 -123.01 -167.86
C ASN A 285 -18.68 -122.97 -166.33
N TYR A 286 -19.00 -124.07 -165.66
CA TYR A 286 -18.88 -124.21 -164.21
C TYR A 286 -17.43 -124.03 -163.72
N ILE A 287 -16.46 -124.63 -164.41
CA ILE A 287 -15.04 -124.47 -164.09
C ILE A 287 -14.56 -123.03 -164.35
N GLU A 288 -14.98 -122.39 -165.45
CA GLU A 288 -14.68 -120.98 -165.72
C GLU A 288 -15.32 -120.04 -164.69
N GLU A 289 -16.56 -120.27 -164.27
CA GLU A 289 -17.27 -119.50 -163.24
C GLU A 289 -16.60 -119.66 -161.87
N LEU A 290 -16.26 -120.89 -161.48
CA LEU A 290 -15.55 -121.19 -160.24
C LEU A 290 -14.15 -120.57 -160.25
N HIS A 291 -13.44 -120.61 -161.39
CA HIS A 291 -12.18 -119.89 -161.56
C HIS A 291 -12.36 -118.37 -161.46
N ARG A 292 -13.36 -117.77 -162.12
CA ARG A 292 -13.70 -116.34 -161.99
C ARG A 292 -14.03 -115.96 -160.54
N ASN A 293 -14.72 -116.82 -159.80
CA ASN A 293 -15.07 -116.58 -158.39
C ASN A 293 -13.85 -116.70 -157.47
N SER A 294 -12.96 -117.67 -157.74
CA SER A 294 -11.65 -117.77 -157.08
C SER A 294 -10.80 -116.52 -157.36
N GLN A 295 -10.73 -116.06 -158.62
CA GLN A 295 -10.02 -114.85 -159.02
C GLN A 295 -10.57 -113.58 -158.35
N LYS A 296 -11.90 -113.45 -158.23
CA LYS A 296 -12.56 -112.40 -157.43
C LYS A 296 -12.19 -112.48 -155.94
N THR A 297 -12.13 -113.69 -155.39
CA THR A 297 -11.76 -113.92 -153.98
C THR A 297 -10.30 -113.55 -153.73
N VAL A 298 -9.37 -114.02 -154.58
CA VAL A 298 -7.93 -113.69 -154.52
C VAL A 298 -7.70 -112.18 -154.66
N THR A 299 -8.33 -111.52 -155.62
CA THR A 299 -8.16 -110.07 -155.80
C THR A 299 -8.80 -109.23 -154.68
N ASN A 300 -9.87 -109.71 -154.04
CA ASN A 300 -10.43 -109.11 -152.82
C ASN A 300 -9.46 -109.28 -151.63
N LEU A 301 -8.95 -110.50 -151.42
CA LEU A 301 -7.94 -110.78 -150.38
C LEU A 301 -6.66 -109.97 -150.59
N GLN A 302 -6.18 -109.80 -151.83
CA GLN A 302 -5.03 -108.94 -152.16
C GLN A 302 -5.29 -107.47 -151.82
N LYS A 303 -6.46 -106.91 -152.18
CA LYS A 303 -6.83 -105.53 -151.78
C LYS A 303 -6.90 -105.39 -150.26
N ARG A 304 -7.46 -106.39 -149.57
CA ARG A 304 -7.56 -106.39 -148.10
C ARG A 304 -6.19 -106.53 -147.43
N LEU A 305 -5.29 -107.32 -147.99
CA LEU A 305 -3.88 -107.41 -147.57
C LEU A 305 -3.19 -106.05 -147.71
N GLN A 306 -3.23 -105.43 -148.89
CA GLN A 306 -2.65 -104.10 -149.14
C GLN A 306 -3.23 -103.03 -148.21
N THR A 307 -4.54 -103.09 -147.93
CA THR A 307 -5.17 -102.18 -146.95
C THR A 307 -4.61 -102.39 -145.55
N LEU A 308 -4.48 -103.65 -145.10
CA LEU A 308 -3.91 -104.00 -143.79
C LEU A 308 -2.43 -103.64 -143.69
N GLU A 309 -1.64 -103.84 -144.74
CA GLU A 309 -0.24 -103.44 -144.84
C GLU A 309 -0.07 -101.93 -144.72
N HIS A 310 -0.95 -101.15 -145.36
CA HIS A 310 -0.97 -99.70 -145.27
C HIS A 310 -1.37 -99.21 -143.87
N THR A 311 -2.44 -99.76 -143.27
CA THR A 311 -2.85 -99.39 -141.90
C THR A 311 -1.81 -99.80 -140.86
N ASN A 312 -1.17 -100.97 -141.01
CA ASN A 312 -0.08 -101.40 -140.12
C ASN A 312 1.12 -100.46 -140.22
N ARG A 313 1.42 -99.93 -141.42
CA ARG A 313 2.48 -98.93 -141.59
C ARG A 313 2.14 -97.61 -140.90
N SER A 314 0.93 -97.08 -141.10
CA SER A 314 0.46 -95.86 -140.41
C SER A 314 0.55 -96.02 -138.89
N LEU A 315 0.05 -97.14 -138.35
CA LEU A 315 0.08 -97.41 -136.90
C LEU A 315 1.51 -97.55 -136.34
N LEU A 316 2.48 -98.02 -137.14
CA LEU A 316 3.88 -98.03 -136.75
C LEU A 316 4.49 -96.62 -136.75
N GLU A 317 4.18 -95.80 -137.76
CA GLU A 317 4.60 -94.40 -137.85
C GLU A 317 4.00 -93.57 -136.69
N ASP A 318 2.70 -93.71 -136.41
CA ASP A 318 2.02 -93.13 -135.25
C ASP A 318 2.65 -93.59 -133.92
N SER A 319 2.97 -94.89 -133.79
CA SER A 319 3.63 -95.42 -132.59
C SER A 319 5.03 -94.82 -132.36
N ILE A 320 5.77 -94.53 -133.43
CA ILE A 320 7.08 -93.85 -133.36
C ILE A 320 6.90 -92.40 -132.92
N VAL A 321 5.94 -91.66 -133.51
CA VAL A 321 5.64 -90.27 -133.14
C VAL A 321 5.23 -90.17 -131.67
N GLN A 322 4.35 -91.06 -131.19
CA GLN A 322 3.93 -91.09 -129.78
C GLN A 322 5.10 -91.42 -128.83
N LYS A 323 6.00 -92.34 -129.20
CA LYS A 323 7.22 -92.62 -128.40
C LYS A 323 8.13 -91.40 -128.29
N ILE A 324 8.35 -90.68 -129.40
CA ILE A 324 9.13 -89.43 -129.39
C ILE A 324 8.45 -88.38 -128.49
N ARG A 325 7.12 -88.26 -128.55
CA ARG A 325 6.37 -87.31 -127.72
C ARG A 325 6.40 -87.66 -126.24
N ILE A 326 6.34 -88.94 -125.89
CA ILE A 326 6.50 -89.42 -124.51
C ILE A 326 7.91 -89.10 -123.97
N GLY A 327 8.96 -89.30 -124.78
CA GLY A 327 10.33 -88.94 -124.42
C GLY A 327 10.49 -87.45 -124.11
N GLN A 328 9.96 -86.57 -124.98
CA GLN A 328 9.94 -85.12 -124.73
C GLN A 328 9.26 -84.76 -123.41
N LEU A 329 8.09 -85.34 -123.14
CA LEU A 329 7.33 -85.08 -121.92
C LEU A 329 8.02 -85.59 -120.65
N ASP A 330 8.78 -86.68 -120.72
CA ASP A 330 9.58 -87.18 -119.61
C ASP A 330 10.80 -86.28 -119.32
N ASP A 331 11.44 -85.73 -120.36
CA ASP A 331 12.54 -84.76 -120.19
C ASP A 331 12.03 -83.39 -119.69
N ASP A 332 10.90 -82.89 -120.18
CA ASP A 332 10.21 -81.71 -119.63
C ASP A 332 9.83 -81.94 -118.15
N LEU A 333 9.33 -83.14 -117.81
CA LEU A 333 8.98 -83.50 -116.43
C LEU A 333 10.21 -83.53 -115.51
N LYS A 334 11.35 -84.06 -115.96
CA LYS A 334 12.62 -84.01 -115.21
C LYS A 334 13.08 -82.57 -114.99
N LYS A 335 13.00 -81.73 -116.02
CA LYS A 335 13.37 -80.32 -115.94
C LYS A 335 12.50 -79.57 -114.92
N VAL A 336 11.19 -79.66 -115.02
CA VAL A 336 10.25 -79.00 -114.10
C VAL A 336 10.41 -79.51 -112.65
N LYS A 337 10.73 -80.80 -112.46
CA LYS A 337 11.10 -81.34 -111.13
C LYS A 337 12.38 -80.68 -110.60
N SER A 338 13.44 -80.59 -111.40
CA SER A 338 14.70 -79.96 -111.00
C SER A 338 14.54 -78.46 -110.67
N GLU A 339 13.75 -77.73 -111.47
CA GLU A 339 13.43 -76.32 -111.22
C GLU A 339 12.62 -76.16 -109.93
N LYS A 340 11.64 -77.04 -109.66
CA LYS A 340 10.90 -77.09 -108.39
C LYS A 340 11.84 -77.34 -107.20
N GLU A 341 12.75 -78.30 -107.30
CA GLU A 341 13.73 -78.64 -106.26
C GLU A 341 14.59 -77.42 -105.90
N GLN A 342 15.14 -76.73 -106.92
CA GLN A 342 15.97 -75.53 -106.75
C GLN A 342 15.18 -74.36 -106.15
N ILE A 343 13.92 -74.17 -106.55
CA ILE A 343 13.03 -73.15 -105.99
C ILE A 343 12.75 -73.43 -104.51
N ILE A 344 12.46 -74.68 -104.13
CA ILE A 344 12.24 -75.08 -102.73
C ILE A 344 13.48 -74.80 -101.88
N LEU A 345 14.66 -75.24 -102.31
CA LEU A 345 15.93 -74.99 -101.62
C LEU A 345 16.22 -73.48 -101.47
N SER A 346 15.94 -72.68 -102.51
CA SER A 346 16.10 -71.22 -102.46
C SER A 346 15.16 -70.55 -101.45
N TYR A 347 13.92 -71.03 -101.32
CA TYR A 347 12.97 -70.50 -100.33
C TYR A 347 13.28 -70.97 -98.91
N GLN A 348 13.70 -72.23 -98.72
CA GLN A 348 14.15 -72.75 -97.42
C GLN A 348 15.32 -71.92 -96.87
N SER A 349 16.38 -71.72 -97.66
CA SER A 349 17.52 -70.90 -97.26
C SER A 349 17.15 -69.44 -96.93
N LYS A 350 16.19 -68.84 -97.64
CA LYS A 350 15.66 -67.50 -97.31
C LYS A 350 14.87 -67.47 -96.01
N ILE A 351 14.11 -68.52 -95.70
CA ILE A 351 13.35 -68.65 -94.44
C ILE A 351 14.32 -68.86 -93.27
N GLU A 352 15.37 -69.66 -93.45
CA GLU A 352 16.43 -69.86 -92.45
C GLU A 352 17.19 -68.57 -92.14
N ALA A 353 17.57 -67.81 -93.18
CA ALA A 353 18.20 -66.50 -93.01
C ALA A 353 17.29 -65.52 -92.25
N LEU A 354 16.03 -65.38 -92.67
CA LEU A 354 15.06 -64.49 -92.01
C LEU A 354 14.80 -64.89 -90.55
N ASN A 355 14.71 -66.20 -90.26
CA ASN A 355 14.57 -66.70 -88.89
C ASN A 355 15.81 -66.40 -88.03
N SER A 356 17.01 -66.46 -88.61
CA SER A 356 18.26 -66.08 -87.94
C SER A 356 18.29 -64.59 -87.62
N ASP A 357 17.96 -63.73 -88.59
CA ASP A 357 17.92 -62.27 -88.39
C ASP A 357 16.88 -61.90 -87.32
N MET A 358 15.68 -62.46 -87.39
CA MET A 358 14.63 -62.28 -86.37
C MET A 358 15.05 -62.78 -84.98
N ALA A 359 15.91 -63.80 -84.88
CA ALA A 359 16.43 -64.26 -83.59
C ALA A 359 17.44 -63.26 -83.01
N VAL A 360 18.32 -62.69 -83.84
CA VAL A 360 19.29 -61.64 -83.43
C VAL A 360 18.56 -60.35 -83.02
N GLU A 361 17.52 -59.94 -83.75
CA GLU A 361 16.67 -58.82 -83.36
C GLU A 361 16.01 -59.06 -82.00
N ARG A 362 15.35 -60.22 -81.80
CA ARG A 362 14.69 -60.57 -80.53
C ARG A 362 15.64 -60.54 -79.33
N GLU A 363 16.85 -61.09 -79.48
CA GLU A 363 17.86 -61.08 -78.43
C GLU A 363 18.41 -59.66 -78.17
N THR A 364 18.48 -58.82 -79.20
CA THR A 364 18.86 -57.41 -79.07
C THR A 364 17.78 -56.60 -78.33
N PHE A 365 16.51 -56.78 -78.68
CA PHE A 365 15.38 -56.19 -77.96
C PHE A 365 15.32 -56.66 -76.50
N LYS A 366 15.57 -57.96 -76.24
CA LYS A 366 15.62 -58.52 -74.88
C LYS A 366 16.72 -57.87 -74.04
N LYS A 367 17.96 -57.80 -74.54
CA LYS A 367 19.08 -57.14 -73.85
C LYS A 367 18.85 -55.64 -73.63
N SER A 368 18.24 -54.95 -74.62
CA SER A 368 17.86 -53.54 -74.46
C SER A 368 16.80 -53.35 -73.38
N ARG A 369 15.78 -54.23 -73.33
CA ARG A 369 14.74 -54.23 -72.29
C ARG A 369 15.33 -54.49 -70.90
N GLU A 370 16.18 -55.50 -70.75
CA GLU A 370 16.91 -55.79 -69.51
C GLU A 370 17.74 -54.59 -69.04
N GLY A 371 18.41 -53.88 -69.96
CA GLY A 371 19.13 -52.65 -69.66
C GLY A 371 18.24 -51.48 -69.19
N PHE A 372 17.07 -51.30 -69.81
CA PHE A 372 16.09 -50.29 -69.36
C PHE A 372 15.47 -50.65 -68.01
N ASP A 373 15.20 -51.92 -67.75
CA ASP A 373 14.62 -52.39 -66.49
C ASP A 373 15.64 -52.25 -65.34
N LEU A 374 16.93 -52.52 -65.59
CA LEU A 374 18.01 -52.20 -64.65
C LEU A 374 18.11 -50.69 -64.37
N LEU A 375 18.09 -49.85 -65.41
CA LEU A 375 18.14 -48.39 -65.27
C LEU A 375 16.94 -47.84 -64.48
N TYR A 376 15.74 -48.38 -64.70
CA TYR A 376 14.53 -48.02 -63.96
C TYR A 376 14.64 -48.41 -62.48
N ASN A 377 15.12 -49.62 -62.17
CA ASN A 377 15.35 -50.07 -60.80
C ASN A 377 16.43 -49.23 -60.08
N GLU A 378 17.50 -48.84 -60.76
CA GLU A 378 18.48 -47.90 -60.22
C GLU A 378 17.89 -46.51 -59.94
N LEU A 379 17.07 -46.00 -60.86
CA LEU A 379 16.44 -44.68 -60.72
C LEU A 379 15.41 -44.67 -59.59
N GLN A 380 14.60 -45.72 -59.46
CA GLN A 380 13.68 -45.91 -58.34
C GLN A 380 14.45 -45.96 -57.02
N LYS A 381 15.53 -46.76 -56.92
CA LYS A 381 16.35 -46.83 -55.71
C LYS A 381 17.01 -45.48 -55.35
N LYS A 382 17.40 -44.67 -56.35
CA LYS A 382 17.89 -43.30 -56.12
C LYS A 382 16.78 -42.39 -55.58
N TYR A 383 15.60 -42.44 -56.18
CA TYR A 383 14.41 -41.71 -55.72
C TYR A 383 14.00 -42.09 -54.28
N ASP A 384 13.97 -43.38 -53.95
CA ASP A 384 13.62 -43.87 -52.61
C ASP A 384 14.64 -43.38 -51.55
N ASN A 385 15.94 -43.46 -51.87
CA ASN A 385 17.01 -42.93 -51.02
C ASN A 385 16.92 -41.41 -50.83
N GLU A 386 16.59 -40.65 -51.89
CA GLU A 386 16.43 -39.20 -51.84
C GLU A 386 15.18 -38.79 -51.05
N CYS A 387 14.10 -39.59 -51.13
CA CYS A 387 12.89 -39.43 -50.35
C CYS A 387 13.16 -39.65 -48.85
N LEU A 388 13.90 -40.71 -48.49
CA LEU A 388 14.34 -40.97 -47.11
C LEU A 388 15.25 -39.85 -46.58
N SER A 389 16.28 -39.46 -47.33
CA SER A 389 17.19 -38.36 -46.98
C SER A 389 16.44 -37.05 -46.74
N LYS A 390 15.43 -36.74 -47.57
CA LYS A 390 14.54 -35.59 -47.37
C LYS A 390 13.71 -35.71 -46.09
N GLN A 391 13.21 -36.91 -45.77
CA GLN A 391 12.44 -37.15 -44.54
C GLN A 391 13.33 -36.98 -43.30
N ASP A 392 14.55 -37.50 -43.31
CA ASP A 392 15.51 -37.34 -42.21
C ASP A 392 15.80 -35.85 -41.96
N VAL A 393 16.11 -35.09 -43.03
CA VAL A 393 16.35 -33.63 -42.95
C VAL A 393 15.13 -32.85 -42.46
N GLU A 394 13.91 -33.23 -42.86
CA GLU A 394 12.69 -32.63 -42.32
C GLU A 394 12.53 -32.91 -40.82
N THR A 395 12.78 -34.15 -40.37
CA THR A 395 12.69 -34.47 -38.92
C THR A 395 13.74 -33.72 -38.08
N GLU A 396 14.97 -33.60 -38.57
CA GLU A 396 16.03 -32.80 -37.95
C GLU A 396 15.66 -31.32 -37.90
N TYR A 397 15.06 -30.78 -38.98
CA TYR A 397 14.58 -29.40 -38.99
C TYR A 397 13.44 -29.15 -37.97
N GLN A 398 12.49 -30.08 -37.82
CA GLN A 398 11.45 -29.98 -36.79
C GLN A 398 12.03 -30.06 -35.36
N ILE A 399 13.06 -30.87 -35.14
CA ILE A 399 13.80 -30.91 -33.86
C ILE A 399 14.50 -29.57 -33.58
N GLN A 400 15.15 -28.98 -34.57
CA GLN A 400 15.79 -27.65 -34.44
C GLN A 400 14.77 -26.53 -34.19
N LEU A 401 13.57 -26.60 -34.78
CA LEU A 401 12.46 -25.68 -34.47
C LEU A 401 11.98 -25.82 -33.02
N ALA A 402 11.85 -27.05 -32.50
CA ALA A 402 11.49 -27.29 -31.10
C ALA A 402 12.55 -26.72 -30.14
N GLN A 403 13.83 -27.09 -30.33
CA GLN A 403 14.95 -26.58 -29.53
C GLN A 403 15.04 -25.05 -29.53
N LYS A 404 14.73 -24.41 -30.67
CA LYS A 404 14.70 -22.94 -30.78
C LYS A 404 13.55 -22.32 -29.99
N ASN A 405 12.38 -22.96 -29.95
CA ASN A 405 11.26 -22.50 -29.12
C ASN A 405 11.58 -22.65 -27.62
N ASP A 406 12.15 -23.80 -27.23
CA ASP A 406 12.59 -24.07 -25.84
C ASP A 406 13.62 -23.03 -25.38
N PHE A 407 14.59 -22.69 -26.25
CA PHE A 407 15.57 -21.64 -25.98
C PHE A 407 14.94 -20.25 -25.82
N ILE A 408 13.92 -19.92 -26.63
CA ILE A 408 13.18 -18.65 -26.51
C ILE A 408 12.37 -18.60 -25.21
N GLU A 409 11.78 -19.71 -24.77
CA GLU A 409 11.06 -19.78 -23.49
C GLU A 409 12.02 -19.69 -22.29
N ALA A 410 13.13 -20.43 -22.32
CA ALA A 410 14.19 -20.32 -21.31
C ALA A 410 14.77 -18.89 -21.22
N THR A 411 14.94 -18.21 -22.36
CA THR A 411 15.38 -16.81 -22.41
C THR A 411 14.37 -15.89 -21.71
N LYS A 412 13.07 -16.00 -22.03
CA LYS A 412 12.00 -15.20 -21.37
C LYS A 412 11.92 -15.44 -19.87
N LEU A 413 12.12 -16.68 -19.42
CA LEU A 413 12.15 -17.02 -18.00
C LEU A 413 13.36 -16.37 -17.30
N MET A 414 14.53 -16.35 -17.95
CA MET A 414 15.74 -15.70 -17.45
C MET A 414 15.63 -14.16 -17.46
N GLU A 415 15.01 -13.57 -18.48
CA GLU A 415 14.68 -12.13 -18.54
C GLU A 415 13.79 -11.75 -17.35
N LYS A 416 12.72 -12.51 -17.10
CA LYS A 416 11.80 -12.28 -15.98
C LYS A 416 12.43 -12.47 -14.61
N ASP A 417 13.31 -13.45 -14.44
CA ASP A 417 14.13 -13.62 -13.22
C ASP A 417 15.09 -12.42 -13.02
N CYS A 418 15.67 -11.89 -14.10
CA CYS A 418 16.49 -10.68 -14.07
C CYS A 418 15.68 -9.43 -13.68
N GLU A 419 14.45 -9.27 -14.21
CA GLU A 419 13.53 -8.19 -13.80
C GLU A 419 13.16 -8.26 -12.32
N VAL A 420 12.84 -9.45 -11.80
CA VAL A 420 12.52 -9.68 -10.38
C VAL A 420 13.74 -9.40 -9.49
N LYS A 421 14.94 -9.83 -9.90
CA LYS A 421 16.19 -9.53 -9.18
C LYS A 421 16.53 -8.05 -9.23
N THR A 422 16.28 -7.38 -10.35
CA THR A 422 16.53 -5.93 -10.52
C THR A 422 15.60 -5.10 -9.63
N THR A 423 14.30 -5.43 -9.60
CA THR A 423 13.32 -4.75 -8.75
C THR A 423 13.54 -5.00 -7.25
N LEU A 424 13.96 -6.23 -6.88
CA LEU A 424 14.41 -6.52 -5.51
C LEU A 424 15.66 -5.72 -5.15
N TYR A 425 16.65 -5.64 -6.04
CA TYR A 425 17.88 -4.89 -5.82
C TYR A 425 17.63 -3.38 -5.68
N THR A 426 16.76 -2.78 -6.50
CA THR A 426 16.37 -1.38 -6.33
C THR A 426 15.68 -1.15 -4.99
N HIS A 427 14.78 -2.04 -4.57
CA HIS A 427 14.11 -1.91 -3.28
C HIS A 427 15.08 -2.05 -2.09
N MET A 428 16.01 -3.01 -2.13
CA MET A 428 17.06 -3.14 -1.12
C MET A 428 17.96 -1.91 -1.08
N LYS A 429 18.26 -1.29 -2.23
CA LYS A 429 19.02 -0.05 -2.30
C LYS A 429 18.26 1.13 -1.70
N GLU A 430 16.97 1.27 -1.99
CA GLU A 430 16.08 2.27 -1.38
C GLU A 430 16.02 2.12 0.14
N GLN A 431 15.90 0.89 0.66
CA GLN A 431 15.96 0.62 2.10
C GLN A 431 17.32 1.02 2.70
N ILE A 432 18.43 0.67 2.06
CA ILE A 432 19.79 1.04 2.50
C ILE A 432 19.96 2.57 2.52
N ASP A 433 19.51 3.28 1.49
CA ASP A 433 19.64 4.73 1.40
C ASP A 433 18.67 5.45 2.37
N SER A 434 17.49 4.87 2.66
CA SER A 434 16.61 5.32 3.74
C SER A 434 17.24 5.15 5.13
N ILE A 435 17.87 4.00 5.41
CA ILE A 435 18.59 3.75 6.66
C ILE A 435 19.79 4.70 6.82
N LYS A 436 20.54 4.98 5.74
CA LYS A 436 21.61 6.00 5.76
C LYS A 436 21.06 7.37 6.13
N ASN A 437 19.97 7.80 5.51
CA ASN A 437 19.39 9.12 5.74
C ASN A 437 18.91 9.30 7.19
N GLU A 438 18.26 8.28 7.78
CA GLU A 438 17.86 8.35 9.19
C GLU A 438 19.07 8.24 10.13
N ASN A 439 20.12 7.49 9.77
CA ASN A 439 21.37 7.43 10.56
C ASN A 439 22.14 8.76 10.53
N ILE A 440 22.17 9.47 9.39
CA ILE A 440 22.68 10.84 9.27
C ILE A 440 21.87 11.77 10.19
N ARG A 441 20.53 11.73 10.09
CA ARG A 441 19.63 12.54 10.92
C ARG A 441 19.78 12.27 12.43
N LEU A 442 19.98 11.02 12.82
CA LEU A 442 20.27 10.62 14.20
C LEU A 442 21.64 11.15 14.65
N SER A 443 22.64 11.15 13.77
CA SER A 443 23.98 11.71 14.04
C SER A 443 23.94 13.24 14.20
N GLU A 444 23.21 13.94 13.33
CA GLU A 444 22.95 15.38 13.43
C GLU A 444 22.23 15.73 14.74
N ARG A 445 21.20 14.96 15.10
CA ARG A 445 20.46 15.14 16.35
C ARG A 445 21.32 14.85 17.58
N LEU A 446 22.16 13.82 17.55
CA LEU A 446 23.10 13.51 18.62
C LEU A 446 24.11 14.65 18.80
N HIS A 447 24.63 15.22 17.70
CA HIS A 447 25.54 16.37 17.76
C HIS A 447 24.84 17.61 18.37
N PHE A 448 23.59 17.89 18.01
CA PHE A 448 22.81 18.98 18.59
C PHE A 448 22.60 18.80 20.11
N GLU A 449 22.22 17.61 20.56
CA GLU A 449 22.04 17.33 21.99
C GLU A 449 23.37 17.34 22.77
N LEU A 450 24.49 16.94 22.14
CA LEU A 450 25.83 17.07 22.72
C LEU A 450 26.19 18.54 22.96
N SER A 451 26.05 19.42 21.96
CA SER A 451 26.36 20.84 22.16
C SER A 451 25.37 21.56 23.08
N ARG A 452 24.12 21.08 23.17
CA ARG A 452 23.19 21.53 24.22
C ARG A 452 23.63 21.09 25.61
N ASN A 453 24.24 19.91 25.76
CA ASN A 453 24.84 19.47 27.02
C ASN A 453 26.10 20.28 27.36
N GLU A 454 26.97 20.59 26.40
CA GLU A 454 28.14 21.48 26.60
C GLU A 454 27.70 22.86 27.11
N GLU A 455 26.62 23.42 26.55
CA GLU A 455 26.04 24.70 26.99
C GLU A 455 25.44 24.61 28.41
N ILE A 456 24.77 23.50 28.74
CA ILE A 456 24.25 23.23 30.10
C ILE A 456 25.38 23.04 31.11
N GLU A 457 26.46 22.32 30.77
CA GLU A 457 27.64 22.19 31.64
C GLU A 457 28.29 23.55 31.90
N HIS A 458 28.37 24.41 30.89
CA HIS A 458 28.89 25.78 31.05
C HIS A 458 27.99 26.65 31.94
N GLN A 459 26.66 26.48 31.88
CA GLN A 459 25.72 27.11 32.80
C GLN A 459 25.87 26.58 34.24
N ILE A 460 25.98 25.26 34.42
CA ILE A 460 26.22 24.62 35.72
C ILE A 460 27.55 25.10 36.32
N GLN A 461 28.62 25.23 35.52
CA GLN A 461 29.89 25.74 36.00
C GLN A 461 29.81 27.23 36.40
N SER A 462 29.01 28.05 35.70
CA SER A 462 28.76 29.44 36.08
C SER A 462 27.98 29.54 37.39
N LEU A 463 26.87 28.80 37.51
CA LEU A 463 26.08 28.71 38.75
C LEU A 463 26.89 28.11 39.91
N GLY A 464 27.85 27.23 39.63
CA GLY A 464 28.79 26.69 40.61
C GLY A 464 29.73 27.75 41.17
N LYS A 465 30.30 28.61 40.31
CA LYS A 465 31.13 29.76 40.73
C LYS A 465 30.32 30.79 41.53
N GLU A 466 29.09 31.07 41.09
CA GLU A 466 28.18 31.96 41.80
C GLU A 466 27.77 31.40 43.18
N ASN A 467 27.46 30.10 43.27
CA ASN A 467 27.25 29.40 44.53
C ASN A 467 28.50 29.40 45.43
N GLN A 468 29.70 29.34 44.86
CA GLN A 468 30.94 29.44 45.63
C GLN A 468 31.08 30.85 46.24
N MET A 469 30.95 31.91 45.44
CA MET A 469 31.02 33.28 45.97
C MET A 469 29.92 33.57 47.00
N LEU A 470 28.73 32.99 46.84
CA LEU A 470 27.66 33.07 47.85
C LEU A 470 28.03 32.34 49.14
N ARG A 471 28.69 31.17 49.09
CA ARG A 471 29.21 30.47 50.29
C ARG A 471 30.31 31.25 50.98
N GLU A 472 31.22 31.84 50.22
CA GLU A 472 32.29 32.70 50.74
C GLU A 472 31.70 33.96 51.42
N THR A 473 30.68 34.56 50.80
CA THR A 473 29.93 35.70 51.37
C THR A 473 29.16 35.31 52.64
N ILE A 474 28.50 34.14 52.65
CA ILE A 474 27.81 33.61 53.84
C ILE A 474 28.81 33.36 54.97
N SER A 475 29.96 32.73 54.70
CA SER A 475 30.99 32.46 55.70
C SER A 475 31.57 33.76 56.30
N GLN A 476 31.75 34.81 55.49
CA GLN A 476 32.12 36.13 55.99
C GLN A 476 31.02 36.75 56.86
N LEU A 477 29.74 36.62 56.48
CA LEU A 477 28.62 37.11 57.28
C LEU A 477 28.47 36.33 58.60
N GLU A 478 28.71 35.02 58.60
CA GLU A 478 28.74 34.17 59.81
C GLU A 478 29.85 34.62 60.76
N SER A 479 31.07 34.86 60.25
CA SER A 479 32.19 35.42 61.03
C SER A 479 31.85 36.79 61.63
N ASN A 480 31.22 37.68 60.86
CA ASN A 480 30.81 39.01 61.33
C ASN A 480 29.70 38.91 62.41
N ILE A 481 28.79 37.93 62.28
CA ILE A 481 27.75 37.65 63.28
C ILE A 481 28.36 37.11 64.57
N GLU A 482 29.39 36.27 64.49
CA GLU A 482 30.10 35.75 65.66
C GLU A 482 30.88 36.85 66.40
N GLU A 483 31.55 37.75 65.66
CA GLU A 483 32.18 38.97 66.19
C GLU A 483 31.16 39.87 66.92
N ILE A 484 30.06 40.24 66.26
CA ILE A 484 28.98 41.07 66.84
C ILE A 484 28.34 40.39 68.08
N ASN A 485 28.20 39.06 68.10
CA ASN A 485 27.71 38.36 69.29
C ASN A 485 28.72 38.40 70.45
N SER A 486 30.03 38.37 70.17
CA SER A 486 31.06 38.55 71.20
C SER A 486 31.05 39.96 71.80
N GLU A 487 30.92 41.00 70.98
CA GLU A 487 30.74 42.39 71.44
C GLU A 487 29.47 42.53 72.27
N LYS A 488 28.35 41.96 71.80
CA LYS A 488 27.07 41.95 72.52
C LYS A 488 27.17 41.26 73.87
N HIS A 489 27.91 40.16 74.00
CA HIS A 489 28.13 39.51 75.30
C HIS A 489 28.94 40.42 76.24
N ALA A 490 30.03 41.03 75.78
CA ALA A 490 30.79 41.99 76.60
C ALA A 490 29.96 43.22 77.02
N LEU A 491 29.08 43.71 76.15
CA LEU A 491 28.12 44.77 76.46
C LEU A 491 27.03 44.32 77.45
N THR A 492 26.66 43.04 77.44
CA THR A 492 25.72 42.45 78.41
C THR A 492 26.37 42.32 79.78
N ASP A 493 27.59 41.77 79.86
CA ASP A 493 28.33 41.62 81.12
C ASP A 493 28.61 42.97 81.81
N THR A 494 28.92 44.00 81.02
CA THR A 494 29.11 45.37 81.53
C THR A 494 27.79 46.02 81.97
N ASN A 495 26.70 45.83 81.23
CA ASN A 495 25.35 46.24 81.67
C ASN A 495 24.95 45.57 82.99
N ASP A 496 25.24 44.27 83.16
CA ASP A 496 24.91 43.53 84.37
C ASP A 496 25.84 43.88 85.55
N SER A 497 27.05 44.36 85.28
CA SER A 497 27.88 45.03 86.31
C SER A 497 27.28 46.37 86.73
N LEU A 498 26.95 47.24 85.78
CA LEU A 498 26.34 48.55 86.07
C LEU A 498 24.99 48.42 86.80
N SER A 499 24.19 47.40 86.46
CA SER A 499 22.92 47.09 87.13
C SER A 499 23.12 46.67 88.59
N ARG A 500 24.19 45.93 88.89
CA ARG A 500 24.58 45.57 90.28
C ARG A 500 25.06 46.78 91.07
N ASP A 501 25.85 47.66 90.45
CA ASP A 501 26.31 48.89 91.09
C ASP A 501 25.16 49.90 91.34
N LEU A 502 24.20 50.02 90.42
CA LEU A 502 22.98 50.81 90.64
C LEU A 502 22.15 50.27 91.81
N ALA A 503 21.94 48.95 91.86
CA ALA A 503 21.21 48.33 92.98
C ALA A 503 21.91 48.53 94.33
N ARG A 504 23.26 48.54 94.35
CA ARG A 504 24.06 48.89 95.53
C ARG A 504 23.89 50.36 95.92
N ILE A 505 23.94 51.29 94.97
CA ILE A 505 23.80 52.73 95.23
C ILE A 505 22.39 53.07 95.75
N ASP A 506 21.32 52.47 95.22
CA ASP A 506 19.97 52.68 95.77
C ASP A 506 19.78 52.05 97.16
N ALA A 507 20.48 50.95 97.49
CA ALA A 507 20.52 50.42 98.85
C ALA A 507 21.26 51.35 99.83
N GLU A 508 22.44 51.87 99.44
CA GLU A 508 23.18 52.87 100.21
C GLU A 508 22.35 54.15 100.43
N LYS A 509 21.70 54.66 99.36
CA LYS A 509 20.79 55.81 99.40
C LYS A 509 19.59 55.60 100.33
N THR A 510 18.88 54.47 100.21
CA THR A 510 17.70 54.21 101.05
C THR A 510 18.04 54.07 102.53
N SER A 511 19.23 53.55 102.87
CA SER A 511 19.75 53.62 104.25
C SER A 511 19.88 55.07 104.73
N ILE A 512 20.58 55.92 103.96
CA ILE A 512 20.80 57.34 104.29
C ILE A 512 19.48 58.11 104.38
N GLU A 513 18.49 57.82 103.53
CA GLU A 513 17.16 58.41 103.60
C GLU A 513 16.40 57.99 104.88
N THR A 514 16.58 56.75 105.36
CA THR A 514 16.00 56.33 106.65
C THR A 514 16.68 56.98 107.85
N ASP A 515 18.02 57.10 107.86
CA ASP A 515 18.77 57.77 108.93
C ASP A 515 18.40 59.27 109.01
N LEU A 516 18.31 59.94 107.85
CA LEU A 516 17.88 61.33 107.77
C LEU A 516 16.43 61.54 108.25
N ARG A 517 15.55 60.55 108.13
CA ARG A 517 14.20 60.60 108.70
C ARG A 517 14.24 60.49 110.22
N VAL A 518 15.04 59.57 110.77
CA VAL A 518 15.19 59.40 112.23
C VAL A 518 15.75 60.67 112.89
N GLU A 519 16.77 61.30 112.29
CA GLU A 519 17.32 62.58 112.76
C GLU A 519 16.29 63.72 112.70
N LYS A 520 15.47 63.81 111.64
CA LYS A 520 14.38 64.80 111.55
C LYS A 520 13.33 64.58 112.66
N ASP A 521 12.88 63.34 112.86
CA ASP A 521 11.89 63.00 113.88
C ASP A 521 12.41 63.22 115.31
N PHE A 522 13.72 63.06 115.53
CA PHE A 522 14.38 63.37 116.80
C PHE A 522 14.45 64.89 117.03
N ARG A 523 14.95 65.64 116.03
CA ARG A 523 15.10 67.10 116.09
C ARG A 523 13.75 67.83 116.25
N GLN A 524 12.69 67.34 115.61
CA GLN A 524 11.33 67.88 115.77
C GLN A 524 10.79 67.70 117.20
N ARG A 525 10.98 66.52 117.81
CA ARG A 525 10.59 66.27 119.22
C ARG A 525 11.34 67.19 120.18
N LEU A 526 12.66 67.34 120.00
CA LEU A 526 13.48 68.24 120.82
C LEU A 526 12.99 69.70 120.74
N GLN A 527 12.58 70.15 119.54
CA GLN A 527 12.09 71.50 119.34
C GLN A 527 10.69 71.74 119.95
N GLN A 528 9.82 70.72 119.98
CA GLN A 528 8.52 70.77 120.69
C GLN A 528 8.70 70.88 122.22
N THR A 529 9.68 70.17 122.79
CA THR A 529 10.02 70.31 124.22
C THR A 529 10.53 71.73 124.51
N LEU A 530 11.40 72.28 123.65
CA LEU A 530 11.94 73.63 123.81
C LEU A 530 10.86 74.73 123.74
N THR A 531 9.80 74.56 122.94
CA THR A 531 8.67 75.51 122.95
C THR A 531 7.87 75.44 124.26
N SER A 532 7.58 74.24 124.77
CA SER A 532 6.82 74.09 126.02
C SER A 532 7.56 74.67 127.24
N GLU A 533 8.88 74.50 127.32
CA GLU A 533 9.66 75.13 128.41
C GLU A 533 9.71 76.66 128.29
N LYS A 534 9.71 77.22 127.07
CA LYS A 534 9.63 78.68 126.88
C LYS A 534 8.30 79.25 127.35
N GLU A 535 7.18 78.57 127.05
CA GLU A 535 5.84 78.99 127.49
C GLU A 535 5.73 79.03 129.02
N LYS A 536 6.27 78.01 129.72
CA LYS A 536 6.35 77.99 131.19
C LYS A 536 7.18 79.16 131.75
N VAL A 537 8.33 79.45 131.14
CA VAL A 537 9.18 80.59 131.55
C VAL A 537 8.46 81.93 131.37
N SER A 538 7.71 82.12 130.27
CA SER A 538 6.92 83.34 130.07
C SER A 538 5.74 83.47 131.03
N SER A 539 5.09 82.38 131.43
CA SER A 539 4.09 82.38 132.52
C SER A 539 4.71 82.84 133.83
N LEU A 540 5.80 82.21 134.29
CA LEU A 540 6.44 82.58 135.55
C LEU A 540 6.99 84.03 135.55
N GLN A 541 7.36 84.57 134.39
CA GLN A 541 7.74 85.98 134.24
C GLN A 541 6.54 86.94 134.40
N PHE A 542 5.34 86.53 134.00
CA PHE A 542 4.11 87.32 134.22
C PHE A 542 3.74 87.35 135.70
N ASP A 543 3.74 86.19 136.37
CA ASP A 543 3.42 86.06 137.81
C ASP A 543 4.36 86.92 138.68
N ILE A 544 5.66 86.95 138.32
CA ILE A 544 6.67 87.80 138.96
C ILE A 544 6.40 89.29 138.74
N HIS A 545 5.84 89.69 137.59
CA HIS A 545 5.50 91.09 137.32
C HIS A 545 4.31 91.55 138.19
N GLU A 546 3.25 90.74 138.26
CA GLU A 546 2.05 91.02 139.06
C GLU A 546 2.37 91.13 140.56
N LEU A 547 3.18 90.21 141.10
CA LEU A 547 3.65 90.27 142.49
C LEU A 547 4.47 91.54 142.82
N ASN A 548 5.20 92.09 141.84
CA ASN A 548 5.95 93.34 142.05
C ASN A 548 5.05 94.59 142.03
N LEU A 549 3.95 94.59 141.26
CA LEU A 549 2.92 95.63 141.31
C LEU A 549 2.24 95.68 142.68
N ILE A 550 1.76 94.52 143.17
CA ILE A 550 1.11 94.40 144.49
C ILE A 550 2.04 94.86 145.62
N LYS A 551 3.33 94.53 145.54
CA LYS A 551 4.36 95.03 146.47
C LYS A 551 4.49 96.56 146.43
N GLN A 552 4.43 97.16 145.25
CA GLN A 552 4.57 98.61 145.07
C GLN A 552 3.36 99.37 145.65
N GLU A 553 2.16 98.81 145.56
CA GLU A 553 0.95 99.33 146.22
C GLU A 553 1.06 99.23 147.75
N TYR A 554 1.51 98.08 148.27
CA TYR A 554 1.74 97.88 149.71
C TYR A 554 2.77 98.86 150.30
N ASP A 555 3.90 99.10 149.62
CA ASP A 555 4.89 100.09 150.04
C ASP A 555 4.39 101.55 149.95
N SER A 556 3.33 101.80 149.16
CA SER A 556 2.63 103.10 149.14
C SER A 556 1.69 103.23 150.36
N TYR A 557 0.83 102.24 150.60
CA TYR A 557 -0.10 102.20 151.74
C TYR A 557 0.64 102.30 153.09
N LYS A 558 1.79 101.64 153.20
CA LYS A 558 2.68 101.70 154.37
C LYS A 558 3.23 103.10 154.66
N LYS A 559 3.48 103.92 153.63
CA LYS A 559 3.88 105.33 153.80
C LYS A 559 2.72 106.20 154.27
N GLU A 560 1.51 105.94 153.78
CA GLU A 560 0.30 106.65 154.18
C GLU A 560 -0.01 106.46 155.68
N MET A 561 0.02 105.21 156.16
CA MET A 561 -0.14 104.88 157.59
C MET A 561 0.91 105.57 158.48
N SER A 562 2.17 105.63 158.02
CA SER A 562 3.25 106.29 158.77
C SER A 562 3.07 107.82 158.88
N ARG A 563 2.38 108.46 157.92
CA ARG A 563 1.98 109.87 158.05
C ARG A 563 0.93 110.06 159.13
N GLN A 564 -0.14 109.25 159.11
CA GLN A 564 -1.23 109.34 160.08
C GLN A 564 -0.74 109.11 161.53
N GLN A 565 0.20 108.19 161.72
CA GLN A 565 0.80 107.92 163.03
C GLN A 565 1.57 109.13 163.58
N ASN A 566 2.36 109.83 162.73
CA ASN A 566 3.06 111.05 163.12
C ASN A 566 2.10 112.21 163.45
N ASP A 567 1.01 112.37 162.70
CA ASP A 567 0.01 113.42 162.95
C ASP A 567 -0.75 113.22 164.28
N LEU A 568 -1.03 111.97 164.67
CA LEU A 568 -1.56 111.67 166.00
C LEU A 568 -0.53 111.97 167.10
N GLN A 569 0.73 111.58 166.88
CA GLN A 569 1.79 111.76 167.88
C GLN A 569 2.10 113.25 168.13
N LYS A 570 2.00 114.11 167.09
CA LYS A 570 2.12 115.56 167.24
C LYS A 570 0.98 116.16 168.06
N LYS A 571 -0.27 115.76 167.81
CA LYS A 571 -1.44 116.21 168.59
C LYS A 571 -1.36 115.81 170.08
N PHE A 572 -0.70 114.69 170.38
CA PHE A 572 -0.43 114.28 171.76
C PHE A 572 0.51 115.24 172.50
N GLN A 573 1.54 115.78 171.84
CA GLN A 573 2.47 116.74 172.45
C GLN A 573 1.78 118.09 172.76
N GLU A 574 0.95 118.57 171.83
CA GLU A 574 0.14 119.79 172.00
C GLU A 574 -0.86 119.67 173.18
N GLN A 575 -1.30 118.44 173.50
CA GLN A 575 -2.16 118.14 174.66
C GLN A 575 -1.39 117.99 175.99
N GLU A 576 -0.15 117.47 175.99
CA GLU A 576 0.65 117.45 177.23
C GLU A 576 0.99 118.86 177.73
N GLU A 577 1.30 119.79 176.81
CA GLU A 577 1.76 121.13 177.18
C GLU A 577 0.66 121.96 177.83
N THR A 578 -0.57 121.87 177.32
CA THR A 578 -1.76 122.49 177.92
C THR A 578 -2.17 121.87 179.26
N ILE A 579 -1.85 120.59 179.51
CA ILE A 579 -2.06 119.96 180.83
C ILE A 579 -1.07 120.50 181.89
N ARG A 580 0.17 120.86 181.51
CA ARG A 580 1.15 121.45 182.45
C ARG A 580 0.72 122.82 182.98
N GLU A 581 0.11 123.67 182.14
CA GLU A 581 -0.38 124.98 182.57
C GLU A 581 -1.57 124.92 183.55
N LEU A 582 -2.40 123.88 183.46
CA LEU A 582 -3.57 123.70 184.32
C LEU A 582 -3.19 123.15 185.71
N ALA A 583 -2.17 122.28 185.80
CA ALA A 583 -1.74 121.68 187.05
C ALA A 583 -1.33 122.73 188.11
N LEU A 584 -0.54 123.73 187.73
CA LEU A 584 -0.04 124.76 188.65
C LEU A 584 -1.09 125.79 189.11
N LYS A 585 -2.24 125.91 188.42
CA LYS A 585 -3.36 126.74 188.88
C LYS A 585 -4.22 126.05 189.96
N LEU A 586 -4.08 124.73 190.14
CA LEU A 586 -4.92 123.96 191.06
C LEU A 586 -4.39 123.92 192.51
N GLU A 587 -3.07 124.08 192.70
CA GLU A 587 -2.42 123.89 194.02
C GLU A 587 -2.65 125.06 195.00
N VAL A 588 -3.09 126.22 194.51
CA VAL A 588 -3.24 127.46 195.31
C VAL A 588 -4.55 127.53 196.10
N SER A 589 -5.60 126.81 195.71
CA SER A 589 -6.99 127.10 196.12
C SER A 589 -7.67 126.02 196.98
N ILE A 590 -6.96 125.03 197.52
CA ILE A 590 -7.53 124.00 198.42
C ILE A 590 -6.87 124.04 199.82
N LYS A 591 -6.86 125.23 200.43
CA LYS A 591 -6.60 125.45 201.88
C LYS A 591 -7.35 126.66 202.44
N ARG A 592 -8.69 126.63 202.32
CA ARG A 592 -9.74 127.39 203.03
C ARG A 592 -11.07 127.03 202.36
N GLU A 593 -12.17 126.68 203.02
CA GLU A 593 -12.46 126.37 204.43
C GLU A 593 -13.58 125.31 204.42
N ASP A 594 -13.47 124.25 205.24
CA ASP A 594 -14.63 123.59 205.85
C ASP A 594 -14.15 122.56 206.89
N GLU A 595 -14.69 122.64 208.11
CA GLU A 595 -14.49 121.68 209.20
C GLU A 595 -15.83 121.02 209.56
N PHE A 596 -15.78 119.77 210.05
CA PHE A 596 -16.89 119.07 210.73
C PHE A 596 -18.13 118.70 209.87
N ARG A 597 -18.83 117.57 210.06
CA ARG A 597 -18.57 116.24 210.71
C ARG A 597 -19.79 115.33 210.36
N GLU A 598 -19.81 114.00 210.46
CA GLU A 598 -18.89 112.99 211.02
C GLU A 598 -19.18 111.59 210.42
N LYS A 599 -18.29 110.62 210.74
CA LYS A 599 -18.39 109.15 210.72
C LYS A 599 -18.03 108.44 209.41
N ASP A 600 -16.84 107.80 209.31
CA ASP A 600 -15.69 107.62 210.25
C ASP A 600 -14.40 107.21 209.45
N GLY A 601 -13.14 107.16 209.94
CA GLY A 601 -12.53 107.26 211.29
C GLY A 601 -10.99 107.02 211.26
N LEU A 602 -10.37 106.49 212.35
CA LEU A 602 -8.95 106.04 212.51
C LEU A 602 -7.89 107.20 212.60
N ARG A 603 -6.59 107.13 213.02
CA ARG A 603 -5.61 106.32 213.87
C ARG A 603 -4.29 107.19 213.93
N LEU A 604 -3.24 107.14 214.81
CA LEU A 604 -2.79 106.52 216.09
C LEU A 604 -1.52 107.30 216.64
N SER A 605 -1.02 107.07 217.88
CA SER A 605 0.13 107.80 218.54
C SER A 605 0.71 107.03 219.80
N THR A 606 1.76 107.38 220.58
CA THR A 606 2.71 108.55 220.72
C THR A 606 4.21 108.11 220.94
N TRP A 607 5.11 108.40 221.92
CA TRP A 607 5.24 109.12 223.25
C TRP A 607 6.73 109.49 223.61
N MET A 608 7.11 109.95 224.85
CA MET A 608 8.45 110.47 225.28
C MET A 608 8.87 110.20 226.79
N LYS A 609 9.98 110.78 227.36
CA LYS A 609 10.75 110.29 228.58
C LYS A 609 11.44 111.34 229.53
N ASP A 610 11.54 111.06 230.85
CA ASP A 610 12.00 112.00 231.94
C ASP A 610 13.51 112.10 232.24
N GLU A 611 14.31 111.03 232.10
CA GLU A 611 15.64 110.93 232.76
C GLU A 611 16.64 112.04 232.38
N ASP A 612 16.62 112.55 231.15
CA ASP A 612 17.67 113.42 230.59
C ASP A 612 17.51 114.92 230.87
N VAL A 613 16.28 115.44 230.92
CA VAL A 613 16.04 116.90 230.93
C VAL A 613 16.50 117.53 232.25
N LYS A 614 17.71 118.11 232.28
CA LYS A 614 18.33 118.73 233.47
C LYS A 614 17.92 120.18 233.70
N GLU A 615 17.56 120.89 232.64
CA GLU A 615 16.93 122.21 232.69
C GLU A 615 15.57 122.20 231.99
N CYS A 616 14.57 122.85 232.61
CA CYS A 616 13.17 122.88 232.15
C CYS A 616 13.04 123.34 230.68
N CYS A 617 12.31 122.57 229.84
CA CYS A 617 12.12 122.84 228.41
C CYS A 617 11.35 124.14 228.06
N GLN A 618 11.01 125.00 229.02
CA GLN A 618 10.45 126.33 228.76
C GLN A 618 11.26 127.44 229.45
N CYS A 619 11.29 127.52 230.78
CA CYS A 619 11.93 128.65 231.49
C CYS A 619 13.45 128.52 231.71
N LYS A 620 14.09 127.46 231.19
CA LYS A 620 15.56 127.27 231.20
C LYS A 620 16.24 127.57 232.55
N LYS A 621 15.96 126.71 233.54
CA LYS A 621 16.68 126.62 234.81
C LYS A 621 16.83 125.17 235.23
N GLU A 622 17.93 124.85 235.91
CA GLU A 622 18.20 123.52 236.44
C GLU A 622 17.20 123.07 237.51
N PHE A 623 17.11 121.74 237.64
CA PHE A 623 16.55 121.06 238.79
C PHE A 623 17.66 120.76 239.82
N SER A 624 17.47 121.15 241.08
CA SER A 624 18.24 120.63 242.21
C SER A 624 17.28 120.15 243.31
N SER A 625 17.49 118.92 243.79
CA SER A 625 16.89 118.16 244.92
C SER A 625 15.44 118.43 245.34
N LEU A 626 15.09 119.68 245.69
CA LEU A 626 13.72 120.15 245.94
C LEU A 626 12.90 120.27 244.65
N ARG A 627 13.51 120.80 243.59
CA ARG A 627 12.85 121.10 242.32
C ARG A 627 12.80 119.83 241.48
N ARG A 628 11.60 119.33 241.19
CA ARG A 628 11.38 118.03 240.51
C ARG A 628 10.95 118.21 239.06
N LYS A 629 11.20 117.18 238.25
CA LYS A 629 10.81 117.11 236.83
C LYS A 629 9.35 116.68 236.67
N HIS A 630 8.68 117.19 235.63
CA HIS A 630 7.30 116.81 235.31
C HIS A 630 7.03 116.77 233.79
N HIS A 631 6.51 115.64 233.30
CA HIS A 631 6.00 115.51 231.93
C HIS A 631 4.69 116.28 231.69
N CYS A 632 4.58 116.92 230.52
CA CYS A 632 3.33 117.37 229.91
C CYS A 632 2.52 116.16 229.39
N ARG A 633 1.25 116.03 229.78
CA ARG A 633 0.35 114.94 229.32
C ARG A 633 -0.20 115.13 227.90
N SER A 634 0.02 116.29 227.27
CA SER A 634 -0.36 116.55 225.87
C SER A 634 0.74 116.16 224.88
N CYS A 635 2.00 116.58 225.10
CA CYS A 635 3.08 116.43 224.12
C CYS A 635 4.24 115.52 224.55
N GLY A 636 4.26 115.04 225.81
CA GLY A 636 5.32 114.16 226.34
C GLY A 636 6.63 114.83 226.75
N GLN A 637 6.85 116.13 226.48
CA GLN A 637 8.06 116.84 226.92
C GLN A 637 8.01 117.30 228.40
N ILE A 638 9.16 117.71 228.97
CA ILE A 638 9.39 117.81 230.43
C ILE A 638 9.74 119.22 230.90
N PHE A 639 9.12 119.61 232.02
CA PHE A 639 9.14 120.97 232.57
C PHE A 639 9.26 120.95 234.10
N CYS A 640 9.35 122.12 234.73
CA CYS A 640 9.28 122.29 236.18
C CYS A 640 7.91 122.82 236.65
N GLU A 641 7.60 122.68 237.93
CA GLU A 641 6.29 123.02 238.54
C GLU A 641 5.71 124.36 238.04
N ALA A 642 6.48 125.44 238.08
CA ALA A 642 6.01 126.77 237.68
C ALA A 642 5.62 126.91 236.19
N CYS A 643 6.21 126.10 235.29
CA CYS A 643 5.92 126.13 233.84
C CYS A 643 4.81 125.18 233.42
N ALA A 644 4.19 124.52 234.40
CA ALA A 644 3.19 123.49 234.18
C ALA A 644 2.20 123.37 235.35
N GLY A 645 2.08 124.39 236.21
CA GLY A 645 1.37 124.30 237.49
C GLY A 645 -0.13 124.11 237.34
N THR A 646 -0.72 124.78 236.33
CA THR A 646 -2.12 124.63 235.97
C THR A 646 -2.42 123.21 235.51
N LYS A 647 -3.44 122.58 236.11
CA LYS A 647 -4.02 121.34 235.61
C LYS A 647 -5.25 121.67 234.77
N LEU A 648 -5.36 121.07 233.60
CA LEU A 648 -6.50 121.22 232.70
C LEU A 648 -7.15 119.85 232.47
N PRO A 649 -8.49 119.74 232.43
CA PRO A 649 -9.13 118.53 231.94
C PRO A 649 -8.69 118.29 230.49
N LEU A 650 -8.44 117.03 230.14
CA LEU A 650 -8.12 116.61 228.77
C LEU A 650 -9.05 115.45 228.39
N PRO A 651 -9.32 115.22 227.09
CA PRO A 651 -10.21 114.14 226.64
C PRO A 651 -9.85 112.74 227.15
N SER A 652 -8.57 112.51 227.49
CA SER A 652 -8.03 111.26 228.03
C SER A 652 -8.15 111.11 229.55
N SER A 653 -8.73 112.08 230.28
CA SER A 653 -8.78 112.05 231.75
C SER A 653 -10.01 112.74 232.33
N ASN A 654 -10.80 111.99 233.10
CA ASN A 654 -11.91 112.48 233.92
C ASN A 654 -11.49 113.30 235.16
N LYS A 655 -10.21 113.70 235.24
CA LYS A 655 -9.65 114.63 236.24
C LYS A 655 -8.64 115.57 235.57
N PRO A 656 -8.51 116.84 235.99
CA PRO A 656 -7.52 117.75 235.42
C PRO A 656 -6.07 117.22 235.54
N VAL A 657 -5.33 117.23 234.42
CA VAL A 657 -3.95 116.74 234.27
C VAL A 657 -3.00 117.85 233.84
N ARG A 658 -1.69 117.58 233.94
CA ARG A 658 -0.62 118.57 233.79
C ARG A 658 -0.21 118.79 232.33
N VAL A 659 -0.07 120.05 231.91
CA VAL A 659 0.50 120.45 230.60
C VAL A 659 1.43 121.67 230.76
N CYS A 660 2.28 121.96 229.76
CA CYS A 660 3.07 123.20 229.73
C CYS A 660 2.26 124.40 229.22
N ASP A 661 2.76 125.63 229.43
CA ASP A 661 2.08 126.86 229.02
C ASP A 661 1.86 126.94 227.50
N MET A 662 2.78 126.44 226.68
CA MET A 662 2.63 126.40 225.22
C MET A 662 1.45 125.52 224.79
N CYS A 663 1.36 124.31 225.35
CA CYS A 663 0.18 123.45 225.14
C CYS A 663 -1.08 124.12 225.69
N ARG A 664 -1.06 124.68 226.91
CA ARG A 664 -2.21 125.43 227.46
C ARG A 664 -2.69 126.50 226.51
N ASN A 665 -1.80 127.29 225.92
CA ASN A 665 -2.20 128.45 225.14
C ASN A 665 -2.79 128.05 223.77
N HIS A 666 -2.23 127.03 223.09
CA HIS A 666 -2.84 126.47 221.88
C HIS A 666 -4.14 125.70 222.21
N LEU A 667 -4.26 125.11 223.40
CA LEU A 667 -5.51 124.51 223.93
C LEU A 667 -6.56 125.56 224.34
N LEU A 668 -6.16 126.75 224.80
CA LEU A 668 -7.09 127.85 225.06
C LEU A 668 -7.60 128.44 223.74
N ALA A 669 -6.77 128.43 222.68
CA ALA A 669 -7.22 128.62 221.30
C ALA A 669 -8.01 127.41 220.73
N GLN A 670 -8.34 126.41 221.55
CA GLN A 670 -9.28 125.32 221.24
C GLN A 670 -10.43 125.21 222.26
N CYS A 671 -10.54 126.16 223.21
CA CYS A 671 -11.65 126.22 224.17
C CYS A 671 -12.23 127.64 224.40
N ALA A 672 -11.58 128.69 223.87
CA ALA A 672 -12.20 129.66 222.95
C ALA A 672 -12.65 129.00 221.63
N VAL A 673 -12.93 129.80 220.59
CA VAL A 673 -12.99 129.45 219.14
C VAL A 673 -14.12 128.48 218.74
N ASN A 674 -14.24 127.30 219.37
CA ASN A 674 -15.51 126.54 219.39
C ASN A 674 -16.51 127.10 220.45
N SER A 675 -16.20 128.26 221.00
CA SER A 675 -17.18 129.31 221.30
C SER A 675 -16.53 130.65 220.98
N PRO A 676 -17.20 131.49 220.18
CA PRO A 676 -17.08 131.42 218.71
C PRO A 676 -15.90 132.24 218.13
#